data_AF-A0A9J6GCP8-F1
#
_entry.id   AF-A0A9J6GCP8-F1
#
_cell.length_a   1.000
_cell.length_b   1.000
_cell.length_c   1.000
_cell.angle_alpha   90.00
_cell.angle_beta   90.00
_cell.angle_gamma   90.00
#
_symmetry.space_group_name_H-M   'P 1'
#
loop_
_entity.id
_entity.type
_entity.pdbx_description
1 polymer ?
#
loop_
_entity_poly.entity_id
_entity_poly.type
_entity_poly.pdbx_seq_one_letter_code
_entity_poly.pdbx_strand_id
1 'polypeptide(L)'
;MHRGQHPARHYSTQHRTREFLERRQRDAGRMALGVHKNTPVEGIQGDLGWSSFTAREAVAKLSYEGRLLRLPDTNLAHQALIHTIYSGISTRWTRRTANLRRRYEVSPESIASAAAQPVSTRTARIRAQVTKVETREWLEGAKAKPSLDLYSATKTTIGREKFFDNSLGSGLLEEARLGVLRTRVWRAKFTAGLDTTCTACGAAEETTSHVVLECPAVAPAPESHTLSAALGSEEAGGAAWVDNAKRRLEAWWRHAALRRRDGLNKGGSGSTEQYGEARENFERRAAARETWLSGASRVKSFFIVGRDACRVPPEDRVDPYVCERWEPNITAINENLEFYATTAKTRDCFPRKRSLYTGFSFEVHHPLSVTRLGVLGDILSGSIGITVALIDAHTREILRKVVITMETGTEDGGTTTATSTEYFEGIVSLSGEIVTETCAAPLAWNNGSNLLTYERLYVDHEDRNSVVWMPEAISGVGVHFVISDSLPSLLDHVDDAEMRQAVWDELVDEEQRKLDAEVRRYRDIALVPVVDVYRTLPRKLLHFFDHLLQRSIEFDYLVKADDDSLVDLLGLRNNVPKKKQQNIWWSTFRENWPVIRYGKWGESTYRAPVYPAFACGSAYVLSRELVLWLARNKNYLHSYQGEDVSMGIWLAAVSPRLINDPRNWSCSYGCPDGVSRPYNRAQLSPQEVRSVWATFKKHKKLC
;
A
#
# COMPACT_ATOMS: atom_id res chain seq x y z
N MET A 1 17.80 -53.37 -1.38
CA MET A 1 18.22 -52.28 -0.45
C MET A 1 17.45 -51.02 -0.80
N HIS A 2 16.65 -50.54 0.14
CA HIS A 2 15.61 -49.53 -0.05
C HIS A 2 16.15 -48.12 -0.35
N ARG A 3 15.51 -47.46 -1.34
CA ARG A 3 15.55 -46.01 -1.55
C ARG A 3 14.71 -45.32 -0.47
N GLY A 4 15.33 -44.45 0.33
CA GLY A 4 14.65 -43.53 1.24
C GLY A 4 14.41 -42.18 0.56
N GLN A 5 13.19 -41.95 0.07
CA GLN A 5 12.67 -40.61 -0.20
C GLN A 5 12.29 -39.98 1.14
N HIS A 6 12.92 -38.87 1.51
CA HIS A 6 12.42 -38.00 2.56
C HIS A 6 11.21 -37.21 2.02
N PRO A 7 10.03 -37.23 2.67
CA PRO A 7 8.88 -36.48 2.20
C PRO A 7 9.06 -35.00 2.50
N ALA A 8 9.05 -34.18 1.45
CA ALA A 8 8.82 -32.75 1.55
C ALA A 8 7.51 -32.49 2.30
N ARG A 9 7.55 -31.72 3.40
CA ARG A 9 6.35 -31.25 4.08
C ARG A 9 5.62 -30.25 3.17
N HIS A 10 4.69 -30.76 2.36
CA HIS A 10 3.69 -29.94 1.69
C HIS A 10 2.82 -29.23 2.74
N TYR A 11 3.13 -27.96 3.03
CA TYR A 11 2.19 -27.09 3.73
C TYR A 11 1.03 -26.74 2.80
N SER A 12 -0.17 -27.15 3.18
CA SER A 12 -1.44 -26.97 2.45
C SER A 12 -1.73 -25.50 2.10
N THR A 13 -2.14 -25.24 0.86
CA THR A 13 -2.62 -23.94 0.34
C THR A 13 -3.72 -23.28 1.19
N GLN A 14 -4.49 -24.08 1.92
CA GLN A 14 -5.54 -23.60 2.84
C GLN A 14 -4.98 -22.96 4.12
N HIS A 15 -3.77 -23.34 4.56
CA HIS A 15 -3.12 -22.71 5.71
C HIS A 15 -2.76 -21.25 5.40
N ARG A 16 -2.15 -21.02 4.23
CA ARG A 16 -1.81 -19.69 3.73
C ARG A 16 -3.04 -18.78 3.57
N THR A 17 -4.17 -19.35 3.13
CA THR A 17 -5.42 -18.59 2.97
C THR A 17 -5.96 -18.08 4.32
N ARG A 18 -5.98 -18.92 5.36
CA ARG A 18 -6.46 -18.50 6.69
C ARG A 18 -5.56 -17.48 7.35
N GLU A 19 -4.24 -17.67 7.27
CA GLU A 19 -3.29 -16.69 7.80
C GLU A 19 -3.41 -15.35 7.08
N PHE A 20 -3.64 -15.38 5.76
CA PHE A 20 -3.92 -14.18 4.98
C PHE A 20 -5.19 -13.48 5.44
N LEU A 21 -6.32 -14.20 5.53
CA LEU A 21 -7.61 -13.64 5.98
C LEU A 21 -7.53 -13.08 7.41
N GLU A 22 -6.83 -13.78 8.29
CA GLU A 22 -6.61 -13.36 9.67
C GLU A 22 -5.77 -12.08 9.75
N ARG A 23 -4.73 -11.94 8.91
CA ARG A 23 -3.95 -10.68 8.79
C ARG A 23 -4.82 -9.55 8.26
N ARG A 24 -5.58 -9.77 7.18
CA ARG A 24 -6.46 -8.76 6.59
C ARG A 24 -7.55 -8.29 7.53
N GLN A 25 -8.14 -9.19 8.33
CA GLN A 25 -9.08 -8.82 9.37
C GLN A 25 -8.42 -7.89 10.40
N ARG A 26 -7.19 -8.17 10.83
CA ARG A 26 -6.49 -7.30 11.78
C ARG A 26 -6.18 -5.93 11.18
N ASP A 27 -5.80 -5.89 9.91
CA ASP A 27 -5.54 -4.62 9.20
C ASP A 27 -6.81 -3.78 9.08
N ALA A 28 -7.92 -4.39 8.65
CA ALA A 28 -9.22 -3.74 8.60
C ALA A 28 -9.68 -3.26 9.98
N GLY A 29 -9.42 -4.04 11.03
CA GLY A 29 -9.76 -3.67 12.40
C GLY A 29 -8.96 -2.46 12.90
N ARG A 30 -7.68 -2.36 12.54
CA ARG A 30 -6.85 -1.19 12.85
C ARG A 30 -7.34 0.06 12.12
N MET A 31 -7.71 -0.07 10.85
CA MET A 31 -8.30 1.02 10.08
C MET A 31 -9.62 1.48 10.69
N ALA A 32 -10.52 0.54 11.02
CA ALA A 32 -11.81 0.84 11.63
C ALA A 32 -11.70 1.53 12.99
N LEU A 33 -10.69 1.16 13.79
CA LEU A 33 -10.43 1.79 15.08
C LEU A 33 -9.56 3.06 14.98
N GLY A 34 -9.04 3.42 13.79
CA GLY A 34 -8.19 4.59 13.62
C GLY A 34 -6.83 4.50 14.33
N VAL A 35 -6.29 3.29 14.52
CA VAL A 35 -5.07 3.03 15.30
C VAL A 35 -3.88 2.62 14.44
N HIS A 36 -2.66 2.88 14.93
CA HIS A 36 -1.43 2.59 14.18
C HIS A 36 -1.14 1.09 13.96
N LYS A 37 -0.29 0.77 12.97
CA LYS A 37 0.06 -0.61 12.59
C LYS A 37 0.65 -1.50 13.72
N ASN A 38 1.30 -0.89 14.71
CA ASN A 38 1.95 -1.61 15.82
C ASN A 38 0.99 -1.95 16.97
N THR A 39 -0.31 -1.64 16.84
CA THR A 39 -1.28 -1.86 17.92
C THR A 39 -1.49 -3.36 18.18
N PRO A 40 -1.52 -3.80 19.45
CA PRO A 40 -1.68 -5.21 19.82
C PRO A 40 -2.97 -5.81 19.27
N VAL A 41 -2.87 -7.00 18.68
CA VAL A 41 -4.00 -7.68 18.00
C VAL A 41 -5.13 -8.08 18.94
N GLU A 42 -4.84 -8.31 20.22
CA GLU A 42 -5.81 -8.66 21.26
C GLU A 42 -6.72 -7.48 21.58
N GLY A 43 -6.21 -6.25 21.53
CA GLY A 43 -7.02 -5.04 21.64
C GLY A 43 -8.04 -4.96 20.51
N ILE A 44 -7.54 -5.03 19.27
CA ILE A 44 -8.36 -5.02 18.05
C ILE A 44 -9.44 -6.11 18.08
N GLN A 45 -9.05 -7.34 18.45
CA GLN A 45 -10.00 -8.46 18.53
C GLN A 45 -11.06 -8.23 19.61
N GLY A 46 -10.64 -7.77 20.79
CA GLY A 46 -11.49 -7.62 21.95
C GLY A 46 -12.53 -6.51 21.78
N ASP A 47 -12.11 -5.34 21.31
CA ASP A 47 -12.98 -4.15 21.23
C ASP A 47 -13.84 -4.10 19.96
N LEU A 48 -13.47 -4.81 18.88
CA LEU A 48 -14.37 -5.06 17.74
C LEU A 48 -15.30 -6.26 17.95
N GLY A 49 -15.00 -7.12 18.93
CA GLY A 49 -15.77 -8.34 19.19
C GLY A 49 -15.68 -9.38 18.07
N TRP A 50 -14.59 -9.38 17.29
CA TRP A 50 -14.45 -10.26 16.12
C TRP A 50 -13.88 -11.62 16.52
N SER A 51 -14.58 -12.71 16.21
CA SER A 51 -13.96 -14.05 16.29
C SER A 51 -12.86 -14.22 15.25
N SER A 52 -11.82 -14.97 15.60
CA SER A 52 -10.77 -15.39 14.68
C SER A 52 -11.34 -16.27 13.56
N PHE A 53 -10.66 -16.31 12.41
CA PHE A 53 -11.05 -17.22 11.32
C PHE A 53 -10.97 -18.68 11.71
N THR A 54 -10.09 -19.03 12.67
CA THR A 54 -9.99 -20.40 13.18
C THR A 54 -11.20 -20.78 14.04
N ALA A 55 -11.71 -19.85 14.85
CA ALA A 55 -12.93 -20.08 15.63
C ALA A 55 -14.17 -20.19 14.73
N ARG A 56 -14.28 -19.33 13.72
CA ARG A 56 -15.35 -19.41 12.71
C ARG A 56 -15.30 -20.74 11.95
N GLU A 57 -14.11 -21.19 11.56
CA GLU A 57 -13.91 -22.50 10.93
C GLU A 57 -14.34 -23.65 11.86
N ALA A 58 -14.01 -23.57 13.16
CA ALA A 58 -14.39 -24.57 14.14
C ALA A 58 -15.92 -24.70 14.24
N VAL A 59 -16.62 -23.58 14.44
CA VAL A 59 -18.09 -23.58 14.52
C VAL A 59 -18.68 -24.16 13.22
N ALA A 60 -18.24 -23.69 12.06
CA ALA A 60 -18.78 -24.14 10.77
C ALA A 60 -18.57 -25.65 10.56
N LYS A 61 -17.35 -26.16 10.73
CA LYS A 61 -17.03 -27.56 10.44
C LYS A 61 -17.62 -28.54 11.45
N LEU A 62 -17.57 -28.20 12.74
CA LEU A 62 -18.08 -29.08 13.79
C LEU A 62 -19.62 -29.12 13.79
N SER A 63 -20.28 -28.01 13.47
CA SER A 63 -21.73 -28.00 13.25
C SER A 63 -22.13 -28.79 12.01
N TYR A 64 -21.38 -28.64 10.90
CA TYR A 64 -21.67 -29.38 9.67
C TYR A 64 -21.52 -30.89 9.85
N GLU A 65 -20.44 -31.32 10.49
CA GLU A 65 -20.23 -32.74 10.79
C GLU A 65 -21.32 -33.30 11.70
N GLY A 66 -21.80 -32.51 12.66
CA GLY A 66 -22.95 -32.87 13.48
C GLY A 66 -24.25 -33.02 12.70
N ARG A 67 -24.46 -32.19 11.69
CA ARG A 67 -25.59 -32.31 10.75
C ARG A 67 -25.47 -33.58 9.92
N LEU A 68 -24.28 -33.90 9.42
CA LEU A 68 -24.06 -35.10 8.61
C LEU A 68 -24.40 -36.38 9.39
N LEU A 69 -24.07 -36.46 10.68
CA LEU A 69 -24.38 -37.62 11.52
C LEU A 69 -25.88 -37.89 11.73
N ARG A 70 -26.76 -36.96 11.33
CA ARG A 70 -28.23 -37.05 11.52
C ARG A 70 -29.01 -37.24 10.24
N LEU A 71 -28.35 -37.12 9.09
CA LEU A 71 -29.00 -37.36 7.82
C LEU A 71 -29.39 -38.85 7.71
N PRO A 72 -30.45 -39.18 6.95
CA PRO A 72 -30.88 -40.56 6.78
C PRO A 72 -29.78 -41.45 6.19
N ASP A 73 -29.84 -42.75 6.46
CA ASP A 73 -28.90 -43.74 5.93
C ASP A 73 -28.86 -43.78 4.40
N THR A 74 -29.87 -43.25 3.71
CA THR A 74 -29.90 -43.12 2.24
C THR A 74 -29.03 -41.98 1.71
N ASN A 75 -28.56 -41.07 2.57
CA ASN A 75 -27.78 -39.92 2.15
C ASN A 75 -26.29 -40.27 1.95
N LEU A 76 -25.78 -40.04 0.74
CA LEU A 76 -24.40 -40.37 0.39
C LEU A 76 -23.34 -39.68 1.27
N ALA A 77 -23.58 -38.43 1.71
CA ALA A 77 -22.63 -37.72 2.56
C ALA A 77 -22.60 -38.27 4.00
N HIS A 78 -23.75 -38.75 4.49
CA HIS A 78 -23.83 -39.50 5.74
C HIS A 78 -23.07 -40.82 5.63
N GLN A 79 -23.41 -41.64 4.63
CA GLN A 79 -22.76 -42.93 4.38
C GLN A 79 -21.24 -42.79 4.24
N ALA A 80 -20.77 -41.78 3.50
CA ALA A 80 -19.34 -41.52 3.33
C ALA A 80 -18.65 -41.15 4.66
N LEU A 81 -19.28 -40.31 5.49
CA LEU A 81 -18.75 -39.95 6.80
C LEU A 81 -18.70 -41.16 7.75
N ILE A 82 -19.78 -41.92 7.82
CA ILE A 82 -19.89 -43.15 8.64
C ILE A 82 -18.86 -44.18 8.22
N HIS A 83 -18.74 -44.47 6.92
CA HIS A 83 -17.73 -45.38 6.39
C HIS A 83 -16.31 -44.92 6.72
N THR A 84 -16.03 -43.61 6.61
CA THR A 84 -14.73 -43.04 6.97
C THR A 84 -14.42 -43.24 8.46
N ILE A 85 -15.41 -43.09 9.34
CA ILE A 85 -15.27 -43.29 10.79
C ILE A 85 -15.02 -44.76 11.13
N TYR A 86 -15.89 -45.67 10.70
CA TYR A 86 -15.80 -47.10 11.03
C TYR A 86 -14.58 -47.79 10.40
N SER A 87 -14.18 -47.35 9.21
CA SER A 87 -13.00 -47.89 8.52
C SER A 87 -11.68 -47.24 8.98
N GLY A 88 -11.73 -46.29 9.92
CA GLY A 88 -10.53 -45.61 10.43
C GLY A 88 -9.78 -44.78 9.38
N ILE A 89 -10.46 -44.31 8.33
CA ILE A 89 -9.80 -43.63 7.20
C ILE A 89 -9.45 -42.19 7.59
N SER A 90 -8.16 -41.86 7.55
CA SER A 90 -7.64 -40.54 7.86
C SER A 90 -7.67 -39.62 6.62
N THR A 91 -8.69 -38.78 6.51
CA THR A 91 -8.82 -37.80 5.43
C THR A 91 -8.30 -36.43 5.87
N ARG A 92 -8.20 -35.47 4.92
CA ARG A 92 -7.95 -34.06 5.28
C ARG A 92 -9.05 -33.49 6.17
N TRP A 93 -10.30 -33.91 5.95
CA TRP A 93 -11.45 -33.50 6.75
C TRP A 93 -11.35 -34.03 8.18
N THR A 94 -11.21 -35.35 8.37
CA THR A 94 -11.22 -35.97 9.70
C THR A 94 -10.04 -35.53 10.56
N ARG A 95 -8.85 -35.34 9.96
CA ARG A 95 -7.70 -34.73 10.67
C ARG A 95 -7.98 -33.31 11.14
N ARG A 96 -8.63 -32.48 10.29
CA ARG A 96 -8.91 -31.08 10.65
C ARG A 96 -10.03 -30.97 11.68
N THR A 97 -11.13 -31.70 11.56
CA THR A 97 -12.20 -31.68 12.57
C THR A 97 -11.70 -32.23 13.90
N ALA A 98 -10.88 -33.28 13.92
CA ALA A 98 -10.24 -33.76 15.15
C ALA A 98 -9.32 -32.71 15.79
N ASN A 99 -8.52 -31.99 15.01
CA ASN A 99 -7.68 -30.91 15.52
C ASN A 99 -8.50 -29.74 16.08
N LEU A 100 -9.58 -29.34 15.40
CA LEU A 100 -10.48 -28.28 15.86
C LEU A 100 -11.22 -28.68 17.15
N ARG A 101 -11.73 -29.91 17.24
CA ARG A 101 -12.33 -30.44 18.48
C ARG A 101 -11.37 -30.41 19.64
N ARG A 102 -10.12 -30.84 19.42
CA ARG A 102 -9.08 -30.84 20.45
C ARG A 102 -8.75 -29.43 20.92
N ARG A 103 -8.55 -28.49 20.00
CA ARG A 103 -8.22 -27.10 20.33
C ARG A 103 -9.33 -26.43 21.14
N TYR A 104 -10.58 -26.56 20.69
CA TYR A 104 -11.71 -25.89 21.32
C TYR A 104 -12.42 -26.76 22.37
N GLU A 105 -11.80 -27.85 22.82
CA GLU A 105 -12.34 -28.73 23.87
C GLU A 105 -13.79 -29.18 23.60
N VAL A 106 -14.12 -29.46 22.33
CA VAL A 106 -15.47 -29.90 21.93
C VAL A 106 -15.52 -31.42 21.96
N SER A 107 -16.36 -31.97 22.84
CA SER A 107 -16.55 -33.43 22.97
C SER A 107 -17.02 -34.07 21.65
N PRO A 108 -16.48 -35.25 21.27
CA PRO A 108 -17.00 -36.01 20.16
C PRO A 108 -18.42 -36.52 20.46
N GLU A 109 -19.27 -36.56 19.43
CA GLU A 109 -20.66 -37.02 19.56
C GLU A 109 -20.80 -38.42 18.97
N SER A 110 -21.54 -39.29 19.66
CA SER A 110 -21.89 -40.61 19.14
C SER A 110 -23.05 -40.51 18.16
N ILE A 111 -23.18 -41.48 17.26
CA ILE A 111 -24.31 -41.56 16.31
C ILE A 111 -25.66 -41.59 17.06
N ALA A 112 -25.73 -42.34 18.17
CA ALA A 112 -26.92 -42.42 19.01
C ALA A 112 -27.30 -41.09 19.69
N SER A 113 -26.31 -40.31 20.14
CA SER A 113 -26.56 -39.00 20.76
C SER A 113 -26.92 -37.91 19.75
N ALA A 114 -26.47 -38.04 18.50
CA ALA A 114 -26.83 -37.14 17.41
C ALA A 114 -28.32 -37.22 17.03
N ALA A 115 -28.93 -38.41 17.11
CA ALA A 115 -30.34 -38.61 16.80
C ALA A 115 -31.31 -38.02 17.85
N ALA A 116 -30.84 -37.77 19.08
CA ALA A 116 -31.69 -37.44 20.24
C ALA A 116 -31.87 -35.93 20.53
N GLN A 117 -31.17 -35.02 19.84
CA GLN A 117 -31.21 -33.57 20.15
C GLN A 117 -31.48 -32.70 18.91
N PRO A 118 -32.08 -31.49 19.03
CA PRO A 118 -32.20 -30.53 17.92
C PRO A 118 -30.85 -29.99 17.41
N VAL A 119 -30.75 -29.66 16.11
CA VAL A 119 -29.49 -29.20 15.47
C VAL A 119 -29.09 -27.80 15.95
N SER A 120 -30.08 -26.94 16.19
CA SER A 120 -29.91 -25.58 16.72
C SER A 120 -29.26 -25.60 18.10
N THR A 121 -29.72 -26.48 19.00
CA THR A 121 -29.17 -26.64 20.36
C THR A 121 -27.72 -27.07 20.35
N ARG A 122 -27.32 -27.97 19.43
CA ARG A 122 -25.93 -28.39 19.28
C ARG A 122 -25.03 -27.28 18.73
N THR A 123 -25.46 -26.59 17.69
CA THR A 123 -24.68 -25.48 17.10
C THR A 123 -24.46 -24.37 18.12
N ALA A 124 -25.48 -24.07 18.94
CA ALA A 124 -25.36 -23.13 20.05
C ALA A 124 -24.32 -23.59 21.09
N ARG A 125 -24.33 -24.87 21.49
CA ARG A 125 -23.31 -25.43 22.40
C ARG A 125 -21.90 -25.38 21.83
N ILE A 126 -21.71 -25.74 20.56
CA ILE A 126 -20.41 -25.66 19.88
C ILE A 126 -19.92 -24.22 19.86
N ARG A 127 -20.80 -23.27 19.48
CA ARG A 127 -20.47 -21.84 19.48
C ARG A 127 -20.08 -21.36 20.88
N ALA A 128 -20.88 -21.67 21.90
CA ALA A 128 -20.59 -21.30 23.28
C ALA A 128 -19.23 -21.83 23.77
N GLN A 129 -18.92 -23.09 23.46
CA GLN A 129 -17.65 -23.71 23.84
C GLN A 129 -16.46 -23.11 23.08
N VAL A 130 -16.61 -22.88 21.76
CA VAL A 130 -15.58 -22.21 20.95
C VAL A 130 -15.33 -20.80 21.47
N THR A 131 -16.37 -20.01 21.72
CA THR A 131 -16.27 -18.65 22.29
C THR A 131 -15.61 -18.68 23.66
N LYS A 132 -15.95 -19.64 24.54
CA LYS A 132 -15.32 -19.78 25.86
C LYS A 132 -13.81 -19.99 25.75
N VAL A 133 -13.36 -20.94 24.93
CA VAL A 133 -11.94 -21.24 24.75
C VAL A 133 -11.21 -20.08 24.06
N GLU A 134 -11.82 -19.49 23.03
CA GLU A 134 -11.27 -18.32 22.32
C GLU A 134 -11.09 -17.13 23.28
N THR A 135 -12.07 -16.87 24.15
CA THR A 135 -12.00 -15.78 25.14
C THR A 135 -10.90 -16.04 26.18
N ARG A 136 -10.72 -17.30 26.61
CA ARG A 136 -9.62 -17.67 27.52
C ARG A 136 -8.24 -17.47 26.88
N GLU A 137 -8.04 -18.00 25.66
CA GLU A 137 -6.78 -17.83 24.91
C GLU A 137 -6.47 -16.34 24.65
N TRP A 138 -7.49 -15.56 24.28
CA TRP A 138 -7.37 -14.12 24.06
C TRP A 138 -6.97 -13.38 25.35
N LEU A 139 -7.60 -13.69 26.49
CA LEU A 139 -7.31 -13.03 27.76
C LEU A 139 -5.90 -13.38 28.26
N GLU A 140 -5.46 -14.63 28.10
CA GLU A 140 -4.09 -15.05 28.40
C GLU A 140 -3.07 -14.32 27.51
N GLY A 141 -3.36 -14.19 26.21
CA GLY A 141 -2.54 -13.43 25.27
C GLY A 141 -2.47 -11.93 25.58
N ALA A 142 -3.58 -11.35 26.07
CA ALA A 142 -3.62 -9.96 26.50
C ALA A 142 -2.79 -9.74 27.77
N LYS A 143 -2.95 -10.59 28.78
CA LYS A 143 -2.20 -10.52 30.06
C LYS A 143 -0.69 -10.77 29.90
N ALA A 144 -0.27 -11.45 28.83
CA ALA A 144 1.14 -11.67 28.55
C ALA A 144 1.88 -10.42 28.03
N LYS A 145 1.15 -9.33 27.73
CA LYS A 145 1.69 -8.10 27.14
C LYS A 145 1.63 -6.95 28.14
N PRO A 146 2.79 -6.42 28.60
CA PRO A 146 2.81 -5.31 29.55
C PRO A 146 2.07 -4.05 29.09
N SER A 147 1.98 -3.81 27.78
CA SER A 147 1.22 -2.67 27.25
C SER A 147 -0.29 -2.81 27.49
N LEU A 148 -0.80 -4.03 27.68
CA LEU A 148 -2.22 -4.33 27.86
C LEU A 148 -2.60 -4.59 29.32
N ASP A 149 -1.75 -4.26 30.29
CA ASP A 149 -2.03 -4.52 31.72
C ASP A 149 -3.34 -3.83 32.16
N LEU A 150 -3.51 -2.55 31.82
CA LEU A 150 -4.73 -1.79 32.14
C LEU A 150 -5.97 -2.33 31.39
N TYR A 151 -5.78 -2.67 30.11
CA TYR A 151 -6.84 -3.21 29.27
C TYR A 151 -7.33 -4.58 29.77
N SER A 152 -6.41 -5.52 30.03
CA SER A 152 -6.74 -6.88 30.46
C SER A 152 -7.20 -6.98 31.92
N ALA A 153 -6.97 -5.95 32.73
CA ALA A 153 -7.54 -5.82 34.07
C ALA A 153 -9.04 -5.47 34.04
N THR A 154 -9.51 -4.79 32.99
CA THR A 154 -10.89 -4.27 32.88
C THR A 154 -11.71 -5.05 31.85
N LYS A 155 -11.17 -5.29 30.66
CA LYS A 155 -11.82 -6.03 29.58
C LYS A 155 -11.62 -7.54 29.77
N THR A 156 -12.70 -8.25 30.07
CA THR A 156 -12.68 -9.71 30.33
C THR A 156 -13.34 -10.56 29.23
N THR A 157 -14.01 -9.93 28.26
CA THR A 157 -14.73 -10.61 27.18
C THR A 157 -14.40 -10.01 25.82
N ILE A 158 -14.46 -10.83 24.76
CA ILE A 158 -14.40 -10.35 23.38
C ILE A 158 -15.78 -9.82 23.01
N GLY A 159 -15.93 -8.52 22.85
CA GLY A 159 -17.22 -7.88 22.63
C GLY A 159 -17.10 -6.45 22.14
N ARG A 160 -17.94 -6.10 21.16
CA ARG A 160 -17.91 -4.79 20.51
C ARG A 160 -18.16 -3.67 21.51
N GLU A 161 -17.25 -2.71 21.57
CA GLU A 161 -17.45 -1.45 22.27
C GLU A 161 -18.30 -0.49 21.45
N LYS A 162 -19.14 0.30 22.14
CA LYS A 162 -20.17 1.15 21.51
C LYS A 162 -19.79 2.62 21.41
N PHE A 163 -18.74 3.05 22.10
CA PHE A 163 -18.35 4.45 22.18
C PHE A 163 -17.35 4.89 21.10
N PHE A 164 -16.99 4.02 20.15
CA PHE A 164 -16.16 4.41 19.00
C PHE A 164 -17.01 5.01 17.87
N ASP A 165 -16.59 6.18 17.39
CA ASP A 165 -17.30 7.03 16.41
C ASP A 165 -16.45 7.38 15.18
N ASN A 166 -15.32 6.69 14.96
CA ASN A 166 -14.34 6.95 13.90
C ASN A 166 -13.69 8.34 13.93
N SER A 167 -13.86 9.13 15.00
CA SER A 167 -13.11 10.37 15.20
C SER A 167 -11.63 10.11 15.50
N LEU A 168 -10.80 11.15 15.33
CA LEU A 168 -9.42 11.14 15.80
C LEU A 168 -9.35 10.82 17.30
N GLY A 169 -10.25 11.39 18.10
CA GLY A 169 -10.36 11.15 19.53
C GLY A 169 -10.64 9.68 19.84
N SER A 170 -11.50 9.02 19.08
CA SER A 170 -11.75 7.58 19.20
C SER A 170 -10.51 6.74 18.91
N GLY A 171 -9.73 7.08 17.88
CA GLY A 171 -8.47 6.37 17.60
C GLY A 171 -7.41 6.57 18.67
N LEU A 172 -7.25 7.79 19.16
CA LEU A 172 -6.33 8.09 20.26
C LEU A 172 -6.78 7.46 21.58
N LEU A 173 -8.09 7.42 21.84
CA LEU A 173 -8.67 6.75 23.00
C LEU A 173 -8.35 5.26 22.96
N GLU A 174 -8.47 4.62 21.80
CA GLU A 174 -8.12 3.21 21.65
C GLU A 174 -6.62 2.96 21.85
N GLU A 175 -5.75 3.82 21.30
CA GLU A 175 -4.31 3.73 21.58
C GLU A 175 -4.01 3.88 23.09
N ALA A 176 -4.73 4.76 23.78
CA ALA A 176 -4.61 4.97 25.23
C ALA A 176 -5.10 3.75 26.04
N ARG A 177 -6.26 3.19 25.68
CA ARG A 177 -6.81 1.95 26.25
C ARG A 177 -5.82 0.81 26.16
N LEU A 178 -5.17 0.66 25.00
CA LEU A 178 -4.25 -0.43 24.71
C LEU A 178 -2.79 -0.16 25.14
N GLY A 179 -2.54 0.93 25.86
CA GLY A 179 -1.21 1.32 26.38
C GLY A 179 -0.17 1.56 25.29
N VAL A 180 -0.62 1.95 24.10
CA VAL A 180 0.22 2.27 22.93
C VAL A 180 0.04 3.70 22.44
N LEU A 181 -0.63 4.56 23.21
CA LEU A 181 -0.71 5.99 22.92
C LEU A 181 0.70 6.53 22.71
N ARG A 182 0.89 7.21 21.57
CA ARG A 182 2.19 7.68 21.08
C ARG A 182 2.71 8.90 21.83
N THR A 183 2.67 8.87 23.16
CA THR A 183 3.25 9.89 24.04
C THR A 183 4.77 9.85 23.99
N ARG A 184 5.45 10.90 24.47
CA ARG A 184 6.93 10.93 24.51
C ARG A 184 7.53 9.81 25.37
N VAL A 185 6.92 9.47 26.50
CA VAL A 185 7.36 8.33 27.33
C VAL A 185 7.25 7.02 26.56
N TRP A 186 6.15 6.82 25.81
CA TRP A 186 6.00 5.64 24.97
C TRP A 186 7.06 5.60 23.85
N ARG A 187 7.32 6.73 23.19
CA ARG A 187 8.32 6.84 22.10
C ARG A 187 9.76 6.66 22.60
N ALA A 188 10.08 7.12 23.81
CA ALA A 188 11.42 6.97 24.40
C ALA A 188 11.85 5.51 24.56
N LYS A 189 10.89 4.55 24.62
CA LYS A 189 11.19 3.11 24.57
C LYS A 189 11.86 2.66 23.27
N PHE A 190 11.66 3.40 22.18
CA PHE A 190 12.17 3.08 20.84
C PHE A 190 13.22 4.08 20.35
N THR A 191 13.40 5.21 21.05
CA THR A 191 14.32 6.28 20.67
C THR A 191 15.16 6.69 21.87
N ALA A 192 16.40 6.21 21.92
CA ALA A 192 17.32 6.50 23.01
C ALA A 192 17.60 8.02 23.09
N GLY A 193 17.52 8.57 24.31
CA GLY A 193 17.77 9.99 24.55
C GLY A 193 16.62 10.93 24.17
N LEU A 194 15.43 10.40 23.86
CA LEU A 194 14.25 11.23 23.61
C LEU A 194 13.78 11.89 24.91
N ASP A 195 13.63 13.22 24.88
CA ASP A 195 13.02 14.00 25.94
C ASP A 195 11.58 13.51 26.21
N THR A 196 11.30 13.15 27.46
CA THR A 196 9.99 12.63 27.91
C THR A 196 9.04 13.73 28.37
N THR A 197 9.47 14.99 28.39
CA THR A 197 8.66 16.12 28.86
C THR A 197 7.42 16.34 27.97
N CYS A 198 6.26 16.53 28.61
CA CYS A 198 4.97 16.76 27.99
C CYS A 198 4.99 17.96 27.06
N THR A 199 4.58 17.73 25.81
CA THR A 199 4.59 18.75 24.76
C THR A 199 3.56 19.86 24.98
N ALA A 200 2.47 19.56 25.71
CA ALA A 200 1.43 20.52 26.01
C ALA A 200 1.82 21.46 27.18
N CYS A 201 2.22 20.91 28.33
CA CYS A 201 2.50 21.72 29.53
C CYS A 201 3.99 22.05 29.76
N GLY A 202 4.91 21.29 29.17
CA GLY A 202 6.36 21.49 29.34
C GLY A 202 6.92 21.20 30.74
N ALA A 203 6.13 20.63 31.66
CA ALA A 203 6.49 20.55 33.09
C ALA A 203 6.54 19.13 33.69
N ALA A 204 5.84 18.15 33.11
CA ALA A 204 5.76 16.77 33.60
C ALA A 204 6.07 15.78 32.48
N GLU A 205 6.31 14.51 32.81
CA GLU A 205 6.48 13.47 31.79
C GLU A 205 5.19 13.23 30.99
N GLU A 206 5.31 13.09 29.67
CA GLU A 206 4.18 12.81 28.78
C GLU A 206 3.75 11.34 28.88
N THR A 207 3.00 11.02 29.93
CA THR A 207 2.35 9.70 30.10
C THR A 207 0.89 9.77 29.66
N THR A 208 0.28 8.61 29.41
CA THR A 208 -1.18 8.53 29.15
C THR A 208 -1.99 9.09 30.31
N SER A 209 -1.60 8.79 31.57
CA SER A 209 -2.24 9.35 32.78
C SER A 209 -2.15 10.86 32.78
N HIS A 210 -0.95 11.40 32.50
CA HIS A 210 -0.74 12.83 32.49
C HIS A 210 -1.64 13.53 31.48
N VAL A 211 -1.67 13.06 30.23
CA VAL A 211 -2.46 13.66 29.16
C VAL A 211 -3.96 13.62 29.49
N VAL A 212 -4.45 12.45 29.92
CA VAL A 212 -5.89 12.23 30.13
C VAL A 212 -6.39 12.90 31.42
N LEU A 213 -5.62 12.91 32.51
CA LEU A 213 -6.13 13.27 33.84
C LEU A 213 -5.45 14.49 34.50
N GLU A 214 -4.24 14.86 34.12
CA GLU A 214 -3.43 15.77 34.95
C GLU A 214 -3.00 17.03 34.20
N CYS A 215 -2.88 16.97 32.87
CA CYS A 215 -2.28 18.03 32.09
C CYS A 215 -3.16 19.30 32.11
N PRO A 216 -2.69 20.41 32.71
CA PRO A 216 -3.49 21.64 32.82
C PRO A 216 -3.57 22.39 31.50
N ALA A 217 -2.62 22.14 30.58
CA ALA A 217 -2.56 22.76 29.26
C ALA A 217 -3.50 22.09 28.23
N VAL A 218 -4.14 20.97 28.59
CA VAL A 218 -5.07 20.26 27.72
C VAL A 218 -6.48 20.58 28.19
N ALA A 219 -7.31 21.13 27.30
CA ALA A 219 -8.72 21.40 27.54
C ALA A 219 -9.61 20.36 26.83
N PRO A 220 -10.84 20.05 27.32
CA PRO A 220 -11.47 20.54 28.56
C PRO A 220 -10.85 19.91 29.82
N ALA A 221 -11.13 20.44 31.02
CA ALA A 221 -10.69 19.83 32.28
C ALA A 221 -11.14 18.34 32.39
N PRO A 222 -10.35 17.48 33.04
CA PRO A 222 -10.69 16.06 33.18
C PRO A 222 -11.94 15.90 34.05
N GLU A 223 -12.90 15.10 33.58
CA GLU A 223 -14.15 14.82 34.32
C GLU A 223 -14.08 13.54 35.18
N SER A 224 -13.12 12.66 34.90
CA SER A 224 -12.91 11.39 35.63
C SER A 224 -11.73 11.49 36.59
N HIS A 225 -11.78 10.75 37.70
CA HIS A 225 -10.69 10.68 38.69
C HIS A 225 -9.72 9.51 38.48
N THR A 226 -10.10 8.51 37.68
CA THR A 226 -9.26 7.33 37.40
C THR A 226 -9.08 7.13 35.90
N LEU A 227 -7.91 6.61 35.51
CA LEU A 227 -7.58 6.43 34.09
C LEU A 227 -8.45 5.34 33.45
N SER A 228 -8.77 4.29 34.20
CA SER A 228 -9.66 3.22 33.74
C SER A 228 -11.04 3.75 33.39
N ALA A 229 -11.62 4.61 34.26
CA ALA A 229 -12.93 5.21 34.02
C ALA A 229 -12.94 6.16 32.82
N ALA A 230 -11.90 7.00 32.69
CA ALA A 230 -11.72 7.89 31.54
C ALA A 230 -11.67 7.14 30.21
N LEU A 231 -11.03 5.96 30.24
CA LEU A 231 -10.83 5.12 29.08
C LEU A 231 -12.01 4.18 28.82
N GLY A 232 -13.08 4.20 29.62
CA GLY A 232 -14.32 3.47 29.36
C GLY A 232 -14.44 2.11 30.07
N SER A 233 -13.82 1.91 31.24
CA SER A 233 -14.19 0.81 32.14
C SER A 233 -15.49 1.15 32.87
N GLU A 234 -16.46 0.21 32.94
CA GLU A 234 -17.82 0.43 33.46
C GLU A 234 -17.88 1.01 34.88
N GLU A 235 -18.07 2.33 34.97
CA GLU A 235 -18.43 3.07 36.17
C GLU A 235 -19.48 4.15 35.82
N ALA A 236 -20.26 4.61 36.82
CA ALA A 236 -21.36 5.55 36.64
C ALA A 236 -20.88 6.90 36.06
N GLY A 237 -21.27 7.23 34.83
CA GLY A 237 -20.81 8.42 34.09
C GLY A 237 -20.07 8.13 32.78
N GLY A 238 -19.82 6.84 32.47
CA GLY A 238 -18.88 6.38 31.44
C GLY A 238 -18.94 7.03 30.06
N ALA A 239 -20.11 7.38 29.52
CA ALA A 239 -20.17 8.02 28.19
C ALA A 239 -19.59 9.44 28.20
N ALA A 240 -19.94 10.25 29.20
CA ALA A 240 -19.45 11.62 29.33
C ALA A 240 -17.94 11.65 29.60
N TRP A 241 -17.44 10.74 30.43
CA TRP A 241 -16.01 10.61 30.73
C TRP A 241 -15.20 10.18 29.52
N VAL A 242 -15.71 9.21 28.74
CA VAL A 242 -15.07 8.79 27.49
C VAL A 242 -15.03 9.94 26.49
N ASP A 243 -16.13 10.69 26.32
CA ASP A 243 -16.16 11.82 25.39
C ASP A 243 -15.30 13.00 25.88
N ASN A 244 -15.17 13.21 27.19
CA ASN A 244 -14.19 14.13 27.76
C ASN A 244 -12.75 13.68 27.45
N ALA A 245 -12.43 12.40 27.65
CA ALA A 245 -11.12 11.84 27.37
C ALA A 245 -10.75 11.94 25.88
N LYS A 246 -11.69 11.63 24.96
CA LYS A 246 -11.51 11.83 23.51
C LYS A 246 -11.15 13.28 23.19
N ARG A 247 -11.94 14.25 23.69
CA ARG A 247 -11.69 15.69 23.46
C ARG A 247 -10.33 16.14 23.99
N ARG A 248 -9.94 15.66 25.17
CA ARG A 248 -8.62 15.93 25.76
C ARG A 248 -7.50 15.33 24.92
N LEU A 249 -7.64 14.09 24.46
CA LEU A 249 -6.65 13.43 23.61
C LEU A 249 -6.50 14.14 22.26
N GLU A 250 -7.58 14.59 21.64
CA GLU A 250 -7.54 15.40 20.43
C GLU A 250 -6.84 16.75 20.66
N ALA A 251 -7.19 17.45 21.74
CA ALA A 251 -6.56 18.72 22.08
C ALA A 251 -5.05 18.55 22.32
N TRP A 252 -4.64 17.54 23.08
CA TRP A 252 -3.24 17.18 23.27
C TRP A 252 -2.55 16.87 21.94
N TRP A 253 -3.18 16.07 21.08
CA TRP A 253 -2.63 15.70 19.78
C TRP A 253 -2.40 16.93 18.89
N ARG A 254 -3.34 17.87 18.89
CA ARG A 254 -3.23 19.16 18.19
C ARG A 254 -2.12 20.03 18.78
N HIS A 255 -2.00 20.14 20.11
CA HIS A 255 -0.89 20.84 20.76
C HIS A 255 0.48 20.22 20.40
N ALA A 256 0.57 18.90 20.37
CA ALA A 256 1.77 18.17 19.98
C ALA A 256 2.08 18.30 18.48
N ALA A 257 1.09 18.59 17.63
CA ALA A 257 1.26 18.88 16.21
C ALA A 257 1.75 20.33 15.99
N LEU A 258 1.20 21.30 16.74
CA LEU A 258 1.61 22.70 16.70
C LEU A 258 3.07 22.89 17.15
N ARG A 259 3.50 22.24 18.24
CA ARG A 259 4.92 22.28 18.66
C ARG A 259 5.84 21.37 17.85
N ARG A 260 5.30 20.39 17.11
CA ARG A 260 6.09 19.68 16.09
C ARG A 260 6.44 20.62 14.94
N ARG A 261 5.57 21.58 14.58
CA ARG A 261 5.93 22.67 13.64
C ARG A 261 7.06 23.55 14.19
N ASP A 262 7.05 23.87 15.49
CA ASP A 262 8.15 24.64 16.13
C ASP A 262 9.44 23.81 16.39
N GLY A 263 9.31 22.48 16.52
CA GLY A 263 10.41 21.55 16.83
C GLY A 263 10.96 20.78 15.63
N LEU A 264 10.35 20.89 14.45
CA LEU A 264 10.80 20.30 13.19
C LEU A 264 12.13 20.91 12.69
N ASN A 265 12.58 22.02 13.29
CA ASN A 265 13.93 22.55 13.07
C ASN A 265 15.04 21.70 13.70
N LYS A 266 14.71 20.66 14.50
CA LYS A 266 15.72 19.75 15.09
C LYS A 266 15.25 18.30 15.17
N GLY A 267 15.35 17.60 14.03
CA GLY A 267 15.78 16.21 13.97
C GLY A 267 14.73 15.12 14.21
N GLY A 268 14.52 14.28 13.20
CA GLY A 268 13.84 12.99 13.37
C GLY A 268 13.29 12.42 12.07
N SER A 269 14.12 11.61 11.41
CA SER A 269 13.78 10.76 10.27
C SER A 269 12.58 9.85 10.60
N GLY A 270 11.39 10.24 10.14
CA GLY A 270 10.27 9.32 9.94
C GLY A 270 10.54 8.44 8.74
N SER A 271 10.07 7.20 8.77
CA SER A 271 10.24 6.21 7.71
C SER A 271 9.51 6.63 6.42
N THR A 272 10.17 7.44 5.59
CA THR A 272 9.87 7.69 4.18
C THR A 272 10.54 6.61 3.33
N GLU A 273 9.95 5.41 3.31
CA GLU A 273 10.35 4.38 2.33
C GLU A 273 9.50 4.45 1.05
N GLN A 274 8.72 5.53 0.85
CA GLN A 274 7.71 5.60 -0.20
C GLN A 274 7.98 6.65 -1.31
N TYR A 275 8.91 7.59 -1.12
CA TYR A 275 9.28 8.60 -2.12
C TYR A 275 10.81 8.66 -2.25
N GLY A 276 11.38 7.72 -3.02
CA GLY A 276 12.83 7.56 -3.16
C GLY A 276 13.49 8.69 -3.98
N GLU A 277 13.64 9.86 -3.38
CA GLU A 277 14.51 10.92 -3.90
C GLU A 277 15.97 10.54 -3.57
N ALA A 278 16.83 10.40 -4.57
CA ALA A 278 18.19 9.89 -4.34
C ALA A 278 19.05 10.86 -3.51
N ARG A 279 18.62 12.11 -3.33
CA ARG A 279 19.35 13.15 -2.60
C ARG A 279 19.46 12.82 -1.10
N GLU A 280 18.37 12.36 -0.48
CA GLU A 280 18.29 12.04 0.95
C GLU A 280 18.99 10.72 1.35
N ASN A 281 19.40 9.91 0.38
CA ASN A 281 19.97 8.57 0.59
C ASN A 281 21.43 8.55 1.13
N PHE A 282 21.77 9.47 2.03
CA PHE A 282 23.11 9.61 2.63
C PHE A 282 23.61 8.30 3.25
N GLU A 283 22.76 7.62 4.03
CA GLU A 283 23.12 6.39 4.73
C GLU A 283 23.27 5.19 3.78
N ARG A 284 22.47 5.14 2.70
CA ARG A 284 22.64 4.13 1.63
C ARG A 284 23.96 4.31 0.90
N ARG A 285 24.31 5.55 0.54
CA ARG A 285 25.61 5.87 -0.07
C ARG A 285 26.78 5.54 0.88
N ALA A 286 26.67 5.88 2.16
CA ALA A 286 27.66 5.53 3.17
C ALA A 286 27.85 4.01 3.27
N ALA A 287 26.77 3.24 3.38
CA ALA A 287 26.83 1.78 3.40
C ALA A 287 27.49 1.20 2.15
N ALA A 288 27.16 1.70 0.95
CA ALA A 288 27.79 1.26 -0.30
C ALA A 288 29.31 1.56 -0.32
N ARG A 289 29.73 2.77 0.11
CA ARG A 289 31.15 3.16 0.24
C ARG A 289 31.91 2.25 1.19
N GLU A 290 31.35 1.98 2.37
CA GLU A 290 31.95 1.14 3.41
C GLU A 290 32.05 -0.35 3.02
N THR A 291 31.28 -0.76 2.01
CA THR A 291 31.12 -2.16 1.64
C THR A 291 31.72 -2.48 0.27
N TRP A 292 30.87 -2.71 -0.74
CA TRP A 292 31.24 -3.30 -2.01
C TRP A 292 31.93 -2.34 -2.97
N LEU A 293 31.85 -1.02 -2.72
CA LEU A 293 32.61 -0.01 -3.48
C LEU A 293 34.05 0.13 -2.98
N SER A 294 34.33 -0.05 -1.69
CA SER A 294 35.68 0.16 -1.10
C SER A 294 36.78 -0.76 -1.65
N GLY A 295 36.43 -1.92 -2.23
CA GLY A 295 37.38 -2.97 -2.60
C GLY A 295 37.82 -3.00 -4.06
N ALA A 296 37.33 -2.09 -4.90
CA ALA A 296 37.47 -2.17 -6.36
C ALA A 296 38.46 -1.14 -6.92
N SER A 297 39.76 -1.30 -6.63
CA SER A 297 40.84 -0.34 -7.01
C SER A 297 40.99 -0.03 -8.51
N ARG A 298 40.27 -0.74 -9.40
CA ARG A 298 40.24 -0.51 -10.85
C ARG A 298 38.85 -0.16 -11.39
N VAL A 299 37.87 0.12 -10.54
CA VAL A 299 36.52 0.51 -10.93
C VAL A 299 36.31 1.97 -10.53
N LYS A 300 36.01 2.82 -11.50
CA LYS A 300 35.59 4.19 -11.23
C LYS A 300 34.10 4.18 -10.89
N SER A 301 33.75 4.57 -9.68
CA SER A 301 32.37 4.60 -9.19
C SER A 301 31.87 6.04 -9.06
N PHE A 302 30.56 6.21 -9.30
CA PHE A 302 29.87 7.47 -9.08
C PHE A 302 28.50 7.20 -8.46
N PHE A 303 28.08 8.03 -7.51
CA PHE A 303 26.67 8.18 -7.17
C PHE A 303 26.06 9.26 -8.07
N ILE A 304 24.91 8.96 -8.69
CA ILE A 304 24.23 9.90 -9.58
C ILE A 304 23.10 10.55 -8.80
N VAL A 305 23.19 11.87 -8.61
CA VAL A 305 22.23 12.63 -7.81
C VAL A 305 21.77 13.84 -8.63
N GLY A 306 20.47 14.10 -8.66
CA GLY A 306 19.92 15.31 -9.26
C GLY A 306 20.42 16.53 -8.50
N ARG A 307 20.95 17.52 -9.23
CA ARG A 307 21.52 18.75 -8.67
C ARG A 307 20.45 19.59 -7.99
N ASP A 308 19.23 19.57 -8.51
CA ASP A 308 18.15 20.43 -8.07
C ASP A 308 17.19 19.59 -7.19
N ALA A 309 16.74 20.15 -6.06
CA ALA A 309 15.77 19.52 -5.17
C ALA A 309 14.34 19.86 -5.61
N CYS A 310 13.36 19.04 -5.23
CA CYS A 310 11.97 19.42 -5.46
C CYS A 310 11.51 20.44 -4.41
N ARG A 311 11.20 21.66 -4.84
CA ARG A 311 10.74 22.75 -3.96
C ARG A 311 9.24 22.70 -3.66
N VAL A 312 8.53 21.71 -4.20
CA VAL A 312 7.10 21.51 -3.95
C VAL A 312 6.93 20.47 -2.83
N PRO A 313 6.27 20.83 -1.71
CA PRO A 313 5.93 19.90 -0.64
C PRO A 313 5.18 18.69 -1.19
N PRO A 314 5.45 17.45 -0.72
CA PRO A 314 4.80 16.24 -1.21
C PRO A 314 3.28 16.32 -1.26
N GLU A 315 2.67 16.95 -0.27
CA GLU A 315 1.22 17.13 -0.14
C GLU A 315 0.63 18.09 -1.18
N ASP A 316 1.46 18.97 -1.76
CA ASP A 316 1.06 19.97 -2.75
C ASP A 316 1.41 19.53 -4.17
N ARG A 317 1.83 18.28 -4.38
CA ARG A 317 2.19 17.77 -5.71
C ARG A 317 0.95 17.25 -6.44
N VAL A 318 0.90 17.44 -7.77
CA VAL A 318 -0.13 16.81 -8.62
C VAL A 318 0.00 15.28 -8.59
N ASP A 319 1.20 14.75 -8.77
CA ASP A 319 1.49 13.32 -8.62
C ASP A 319 2.64 13.19 -7.58
N PRO A 320 2.55 12.29 -6.59
CA PRO A 320 3.65 12.02 -5.66
C PRO A 320 5.02 11.75 -6.31
N TYR A 321 5.05 11.36 -7.58
CA TYR A 321 6.23 10.98 -8.35
C TYR A 321 6.83 12.12 -9.20
N VAL A 322 6.16 13.27 -9.31
CA VAL A 322 6.63 14.46 -10.05
C VAL A 322 7.03 15.59 -9.09
N CYS A 323 7.51 16.71 -9.65
CA CYS A 323 7.75 17.95 -8.92
C CYS A 323 6.97 19.10 -9.55
N GLU A 324 5.64 18.98 -9.53
CA GLU A 324 4.72 19.95 -10.09
C GLU A 324 3.66 20.25 -9.03
N ARG A 325 3.41 21.54 -8.79
CA ARG A 325 2.47 21.99 -7.78
C ARG A 325 1.04 21.80 -8.29
N TRP A 326 0.21 21.27 -7.42
CA TRP A 326 -1.22 21.19 -7.60
C TRP A 326 -1.87 22.53 -7.25
N GLU A 327 -2.63 23.08 -8.19
CA GLU A 327 -3.31 24.37 -8.06
C GLU A 327 -4.84 24.19 -8.17
N PRO A 328 -5.54 24.00 -7.04
CA PRO A 328 -6.99 23.89 -7.04
C PRO A 328 -7.65 25.24 -7.34
N ASN A 329 -8.66 25.24 -8.21
CA ASN A 329 -9.48 26.43 -8.47
C ASN A 329 -10.58 26.55 -7.41
N ILE A 330 -10.24 27.17 -6.27
CA ILE A 330 -11.14 27.32 -5.12
C ILE A 330 -12.42 28.10 -5.46
N THR A 331 -12.37 29.05 -6.41
CA THR A 331 -13.57 29.81 -6.82
C THR A 331 -14.60 28.97 -7.56
N ALA A 332 -14.16 27.89 -8.20
CA ALA A 332 -15.05 26.94 -8.86
C ALA A 332 -15.54 25.84 -7.90
N ILE A 333 -14.95 25.75 -6.70
CA ILE A 333 -15.27 24.74 -5.70
C ILE A 333 -16.40 25.25 -4.79
N ASN A 334 -17.50 24.52 -4.77
CA ASN A 334 -18.61 24.74 -3.86
C ASN A 334 -19.19 23.40 -3.40
N GLU A 335 -20.08 23.41 -2.41
CA GLU A 335 -20.72 22.20 -1.87
C GLU A 335 -21.52 21.41 -2.92
N ASN A 336 -21.90 22.07 -4.02
CA ASN A 336 -22.60 21.47 -5.16
C ASN A 336 -21.66 21.31 -6.38
N LEU A 337 -20.34 21.27 -6.18
CA LEU A 337 -19.44 21.01 -7.31
C LEU A 337 -19.64 19.57 -7.75
N GLU A 338 -20.06 19.44 -9.00
CA GLU A 338 -20.36 18.18 -9.64
C GLU A 338 -19.31 17.90 -10.71
N PHE A 339 -18.89 16.65 -10.85
CA PHE A 339 -18.04 16.21 -11.96
C PHE A 339 -18.79 15.16 -12.75
N TYR A 340 -18.81 15.30 -14.06
CA TYR A 340 -19.56 14.46 -14.99
C TYR A 340 -18.64 13.95 -16.09
N ALA A 341 -18.52 12.63 -16.17
CA ALA A 341 -17.80 11.97 -17.27
C ALA A 341 -18.56 12.06 -18.60
N THR A 342 -19.89 12.17 -18.58
CA THR A 342 -20.66 12.55 -19.76
C THR A 342 -22.08 12.88 -19.34
N THR A 343 -22.61 13.96 -19.89
CA THR A 343 -24.05 14.15 -20.04
C THR A 343 -24.30 14.10 -21.54
N ALA A 344 -25.24 13.29 -21.99
CA ALA A 344 -25.43 13.08 -23.42
C ALA A 344 -26.86 13.40 -23.80
N LYS A 345 -27.03 14.33 -24.74
CA LYS A 345 -28.34 14.62 -25.32
C LYS A 345 -28.59 13.64 -26.45
N THR A 346 -29.70 12.92 -26.38
CA THR A 346 -30.24 12.12 -27.48
C THR A 346 -30.49 13.01 -28.69
N ARG A 347 -29.95 12.60 -29.84
CA ARG A 347 -30.20 13.22 -31.16
C ARG A 347 -30.39 12.13 -32.20
N ASP A 348 -31.08 12.46 -33.29
CA ASP A 348 -31.14 11.60 -34.47
C ASP A 348 -29.72 11.42 -35.05
N CYS A 349 -29.25 10.18 -35.04
CA CYS A 349 -27.87 9.79 -35.35
C CYS A 349 -27.64 9.42 -36.82
N PHE A 350 -28.45 9.95 -37.74
CA PHE A 350 -28.16 9.81 -39.17
C PHE A 350 -27.05 10.79 -39.59
N PRO A 351 -25.90 10.33 -40.14
CA PRO A 351 -25.63 9.01 -40.72
C PRO A 351 -24.61 8.12 -39.93
N ARG A 352 -24.21 8.45 -38.70
CA ARG A 352 -23.18 7.68 -37.94
C ARG A 352 -23.46 7.61 -36.43
N LYS A 353 -23.43 6.39 -35.90
CA LYS A 353 -23.34 6.11 -34.47
C LYS A 353 -21.92 6.35 -33.96
N ARG A 354 -21.77 6.69 -32.68
CA ARG A 354 -20.48 6.99 -32.02
C ARG A 354 -20.08 5.87 -31.08
N SER A 355 -18.77 5.63 -30.93
CA SER A 355 -18.23 4.62 -30.00
C SER A 355 -18.50 5.01 -28.54
N LEU A 356 -18.94 4.02 -27.76
CA LEU A 356 -19.19 4.16 -26.33
C LEU A 356 -18.05 3.54 -25.52
N TYR A 357 -17.54 4.27 -24.53
CA TYR A 357 -16.59 3.74 -23.56
C TYR A 357 -17.34 3.17 -22.33
N THR A 358 -16.97 1.97 -21.91
CA THR A 358 -17.58 1.25 -20.78
C THR A 358 -17.01 1.66 -19.43
N GLY A 359 -16.02 2.55 -19.41
CA GLY A 359 -15.45 3.06 -18.17
C GLY A 359 -14.36 4.09 -18.41
N PHE A 360 -13.85 4.66 -17.33
CA PHE A 360 -12.72 5.59 -17.34
C PHE A 360 -11.92 5.51 -16.03
N SER A 361 -10.67 5.93 -16.05
CA SER A 361 -9.85 6.12 -14.85
C SER A 361 -9.66 7.59 -14.56
N PHE A 362 -9.48 7.91 -13.28
CA PHE A 362 -9.34 9.26 -12.80
C PHE A 362 -8.40 9.31 -11.59
N GLU A 363 -7.76 10.45 -11.41
CA GLU A 363 -6.96 10.79 -10.24
C GLU A 363 -7.67 11.88 -9.45
N VAL A 364 -7.52 11.83 -8.12
CA VAL A 364 -8.10 12.79 -7.20
C VAL A 364 -7.00 13.26 -6.25
N HIS A 365 -6.74 14.56 -6.22
CA HIS A 365 -5.64 15.13 -5.43
C HIS A 365 -6.02 15.46 -3.98
N HIS A 366 -7.32 15.52 -3.69
CA HIS A 366 -7.84 15.79 -2.35
C HIS A 366 -9.05 14.91 -2.05
N PRO A 367 -9.24 14.39 -0.81
CA PRO A 367 -10.38 13.54 -0.47
C PRO A 367 -11.74 14.02 -1.02
N LEU A 368 -12.39 13.17 -1.83
CA LEU A 368 -13.71 13.39 -2.43
C LEU A 368 -14.69 12.28 -2.04
N SER A 369 -15.97 12.63 -1.89
CA SER A 369 -17.06 11.69 -1.62
C SER A 369 -17.84 11.39 -2.90
N VAL A 370 -18.05 10.10 -3.22
CA VAL A 370 -18.84 9.69 -4.38
C VAL A 370 -20.28 9.49 -3.94
N THR A 371 -21.16 10.41 -4.33
CA THR A 371 -22.55 10.41 -3.82
C THR A 371 -23.55 9.80 -4.78
N ARG A 372 -23.31 9.81 -6.10
CA ARG A 372 -24.17 9.15 -7.07
C ARG A 372 -23.38 8.50 -8.21
N LEU A 373 -23.87 7.37 -8.68
CA LEU A 373 -23.40 6.66 -9.87
C LEU A 373 -24.59 6.50 -10.82
N GLY A 374 -24.37 6.76 -12.10
CA GLY A 374 -25.39 6.79 -13.14
C GLY A 374 -24.90 6.16 -14.44
N VAL A 375 -25.84 5.91 -15.34
CA VAL A 375 -25.58 5.43 -16.70
C VAL A 375 -26.38 6.22 -17.70
N LEU A 376 -25.92 6.25 -18.95
CA LEU A 376 -26.66 6.87 -20.03
C LEU A 376 -27.99 6.13 -20.28
N GLY A 377 -29.10 6.86 -20.39
CA GLY A 377 -30.42 6.24 -20.61
C GLY A 377 -30.50 5.36 -21.87
N ASP A 378 -29.84 5.78 -22.95
CA ASP A 378 -29.80 5.06 -24.23
C ASP A 378 -29.25 3.64 -24.09
N ILE A 379 -28.33 3.41 -23.14
CA ILE A 379 -27.68 2.11 -22.96
C ILE A 379 -28.52 1.15 -22.12
N LEU A 380 -29.49 1.65 -21.36
CA LEU A 380 -30.42 0.84 -20.58
C LEU A 380 -31.52 0.19 -21.43
N SER A 381 -31.78 0.73 -22.64
CA SER A 381 -32.84 0.26 -23.53
C SER A 381 -32.61 -1.19 -23.97
N GLY A 382 -33.47 -2.11 -23.49
CA GLY A 382 -33.37 -3.54 -23.77
C GLY A 382 -32.46 -4.33 -22.84
N SER A 383 -31.83 -3.69 -21.86
CA SER A 383 -31.02 -4.38 -20.82
C SER A 383 -31.89 -4.79 -19.62
N ILE A 384 -31.55 -5.91 -18.98
CA ILE A 384 -32.17 -6.36 -17.71
C ILE A 384 -31.59 -5.57 -16.51
N GLY A 385 -30.51 -4.81 -16.73
CA GLY A 385 -29.83 -3.98 -15.74
C GLY A 385 -28.33 -3.89 -16.00
N ILE A 386 -27.75 -2.71 -15.79
CA ILE A 386 -26.32 -2.44 -15.97
C ILE A 386 -25.68 -2.23 -14.61
N THR A 387 -24.56 -2.89 -14.38
CA THR A 387 -23.76 -2.72 -13.18
C THR A 387 -22.76 -1.59 -13.37
N VAL A 388 -22.74 -0.63 -12.46
CA VAL A 388 -21.64 0.36 -12.30
C VAL A 388 -20.78 -0.04 -11.11
N ALA A 389 -19.46 -0.04 -11.28
CA ALA A 389 -18.50 -0.31 -10.22
C ALA A 389 -17.47 0.82 -10.10
N LEU A 390 -17.24 1.28 -8.87
CA LEU A 390 -16.09 2.09 -8.49
C LEU A 390 -15.01 1.14 -7.95
N ILE A 391 -13.82 1.24 -8.51
CA ILE A 391 -12.72 0.30 -8.30
C ILE A 391 -11.47 1.10 -7.93
N ASP A 392 -10.74 0.64 -6.91
CA ASP A 392 -9.41 1.15 -6.62
C ASP A 392 -8.43 0.68 -7.72
N ALA A 393 -7.74 1.61 -8.38
CA ALA A 393 -6.92 1.28 -9.54
C ALA A 393 -5.76 0.32 -9.17
N HIS A 394 -5.16 0.53 -8.00
CA HIS A 394 -3.98 -0.19 -7.54
C HIS A 394 -4.27 -1.66 -7.18
N THR A 395 -5.30 -1.85 -6.36
CA THR A 395 -5.68 -3.15 -5.78
C THR A 395 -6.67 -3.91 -6.65
N ARG A 396 -7.34 -3.21 -7.59
CA ARG A 396 -8.51 -3.69 -8.33
C ARG A 396 -9.68 -4.11 -7.44
N GLU A 397 -9.70 -3.66 -6.18
CA GLU A 397 -10.80 -3.89 -5.26
C GLU A 397 -12.01 -3.06 -5.68
N ILE A 398 -13.17 -3.72 -5.75
CA ILE A 398 -14.44 -3.02 -5.99
C ILE A 398 -14.83 -2.33 -4.70
N LEU A 399 -14.63 -1.02 -4.64
CA LEU A 399 -15.01 -0.17 -3.51
C LEU A 399 -16.53 -0.05 -3.42
N ARG A 400 -17.21 0.05 -4.57
CA ARG A 400 -18.67 0.13 -4.64
C ARG A 400 -19.20 -0.49 -5.92
N LYS A 401 -20.41 -1.07 -5.83
CA LYS A 401 -21.13 -1.65 -6.96
C LYS A 401 -22.61 -1.27 -6.85
N VAL A 402 -23.20 -0.79 -7.94
CA VAL A 402 -24.63 -0.45 -8.05
C VAL A 402 -25.16 -1.10 -9.33
N VAL A 403 -26.39 -1.60 -9.30
CA VAL A 403 -27.09 -2.09 -10.50
C VAL A 403 -28.19 -1.10 -10.84
N ILE A 404 -28.20 -0.61 -12.07
CA ILE A 404 -29.15 0.40 -12.56
C ILE A 404 -30.05 -0.24 -13.61
N THR A 405 -31.37 -0.12 -13.42
CA THR A 405 -32.39 -0.59 -14.35
C THR A 405 -33.27 0.58 -14.82
N MET A 406 -34.14 0.34 -15.80
CA MET A 406 -35.13 1.33 -16.27
C MET A 406 -36.16 1.70 -15.19
N GLU A 407 -36.43 0.80 -14.24
CA GLU A 407 -37.40 1.01 -13.14
C GLU A 407 -36.81 1.80 -11.98
N THR A 408 -35.51 1.64 -11.70
CA THR A 408 -34.78 2.42 -10.68
C THR A 408 -34.28 3.77 -11.20
N GLY A 409 -34.67 4.17 -12.42
CA GLY A 409 -34.14 5.32 -13.16
C GLY A 409 -34.49 6.71 -12.60
N THR A 410 -35.16 6.81 -11.46
CA THR A 410 -35.40 8.07 -10.75
C THR A 410 -34.50 8.15 -9.52
N GLU A 411 -33.43 8.93 -9.64
CA GLU A 411 -32.62 9.55 -8.57
C GLU A 411 -32.68 8.89 -7.17
N ASP A 412 -32.24 7.63 -7.03
CA ASP A 412 -32.06 7.04 -5.70
C ASP A 412 -30.60 7.16 -5.24
N GLY A 413 -30.41 8.09 -4.30
CA GLY A 413 -29.14 8.49 -3.72
C GLY A 413 -28.51 7.37 -2.89
N GLY A 414 -27.39 6.86 -3.38
CA GLY A 414 -26.46 6.04 -2.60
C GLY A 414 -25.23 6.85 -2.20
N THR A 415 -25.35 7.73 -1.20
CA THR A 415 -24.21 8.48 -0.64
C THR A 415 -23.17 7.49 -0.12
N THR A 416 -21.96 7.48 -0.69
CA THR A 416 -20.83 6.69 -0.16
C THR A 416 -19.63 7.60 0.04
N THR A 417 -19.25 7.80 1.30
CA THR A 417 -17.99 8.44 1.67
C THR A 417 -16.88 7.41 1.46
N ALA A 418 -16.23 7.44 0.31
CA ALA A 418 -14.92 6.83 0.16
C ALA A 418 -13.89 7.86 0.64
N THR A 419 -13.69 7.94 1.95
CA THR A 419 -12.65 8.79 2.53
C THR A 419 -11.29 8.18 2.19
N SER A 420 -10.71 8.58 1.05
CA SER A 420 -9.26 8.49 0.87
C SER A 420 -8.62 9.54 1.78
N THR A 421 -7.50 9.22 2.40
CA THR A 421 -6.80 10.16 3.30
C THR A 421 -5.84 11.09 2.57
N GLU A 422 -5.57 10.87 1.28
CA GLU A 422 -4.68 11.64 0.40
C GLU A 422 -4.85 11.09 -1.04
N TYR A 423 -4.15 11.64 -2.04
CA TYR A 423 -4.14 11.26 -3.47
C TYR A 423 -4.72 9.85 -3.79
N PHE A 424 -5.71 9.79 -4.68
CA PHE A 424 -6.43 8.55 -5.03
C PHE A 424 -6.53 8.35 -6.55
N GLU A 425 -6.26 7.13 -7.00
CA GLU A 425 -6.48 6.70 -8.39
C GLU A 425 -7.61 5.68 -8.47
N GLY A 426 -8.67 6.04 -9.18
CA GLY A 426 -9.89 5.24 -9.30
C GLY A 426 -10.19 4.82 -10.73
N ILE A 427 -10.96 3.74 -10.87
CA ILE A 427 -11.55 3.29 -12.12
C ILE A 427 -13.06 3.20 -11.92
N VAL A 428 -13.83 3.78 -12.83
CA VAL A 428 -15.27 3.54 -12.93
C VAL A 428 -15.58 2.71 -14.15
N SER A 429 -16.39 1.68 -13.97
CA SER A 429 -16.58 0.61 -14.95
C SER A 429 -18.04 0.14 -15.04
N LEU A 430 -18.50 -0.19 -16.24
CA LEU A 430 -19.80 -0.77 -16.54
C LEU A 430 -19.72 -2.25 -16.90
N SER A 431 -20.54 -3.10 -16.29
CA SER A 431 -20.68 -4.49 -16.73
C SER A 431 -22.14 -4.86 -16.96
N GLY A 432 -22.40 -5.71 -17.95
CA GLY A 432 -23.73 -6.12 -18.37
C GLY A 432 -23.85 -6.22 -19.88
N GLU A 433 -25.08 -6.37 -20.38
CA GLU A 433 -25.37 -6.26 -21.82
C GLU A 433 -25.38 -4.78 -22.20
N ILE A 434 -24.24 -4.29 -22.71
CA ILE A 434 -24.01 -2.89 -23.04
C ILE A 434 -23.88 -2.75 -24.56
N VAL A 435 -24.60 -1.79 -25.12
CA VAL A 435 -24.43 -1.41 -26.54
C VAL A 435 -23.07 -0.74 -26.73
N THR A 436 -22.35 -1.11 -27.79
CA THR A 436 -21.01 -0.57 -28.10
C THR A 436 -21.06 0.80 -28.81
N GLU A 437 -22.25 1.22 -29.22
CA GLU A 437 -22.47 2.42 -30.01
C GLU A 437 -23.67 3.22 -29.47
N THR A 438 -23.61 4.54 -29.56
CA THR A 438 -24.66 5.44 -29.08
C THR A 438 -24.94 6.61 -30.03
N CYS A 439 -26.16 7.13 -29.95
CA CYS A 439 -26.64 8.31 -30.67
C CYS A 439 -26.50 9.61 -29.86
N ALA A 440 -26.11 9.47 -28.59
CA ALA A 440 -25.68 10.55 -27.73
C ALA A 440 -24.66 11.49 -28.38
N ALA A 441 -24.84 12.80 -28.21
CA ALA A 441 -23.79 13.78 -28.43
C ALA A 441 -22.94 13.96 -27.15
N PRO A 442 -21.60 14.10 -27.25
CA PRO A 442 -20.77 14.39 -26.09
C PRO A 442 -21.10 15.78 -25.54
N LEU A 443 -21.16 15.93 -24.22
CA LEU A 443 -21.02 17.22 -23.54
C LEU A 443 -19.63 17.32 -22.92
N ALA A 444 -19.19 18.55 -22.66
CA ALA A 444 -17.88 18.80 -22.07
C ALA A 444 -17.79 18.10 -20.70
N TRP A 445 -16.81 17.22 -20.56
CA TRP A 445 -16.40 16.70 -19.26
C TRP A 445 -15.94 17.89 -18.41
N ASN A 446 -16.41 18.00 -17.17
CA ASN A 446 -15.97 19.06 -16.29
C ASN A 446 -14.99 18.51 -15.25
N ASN A 447 -13.81 19.11 -15.23
CA ASN A 447 -12.78 18.93 -14.21
C ASN A 447 -12.63 20.21 -13.37
N GLY A 448 -13.66 21.06 -13.35
CA GLY A 448 -13.62 22.53 -13.21
C GLY A 448 -12.96 23.13 -11.97
N SER A 449 -12.48 22.32 -11.03
CA SER A 449 -11.76 22.71 -9.83
C SER A 449 -10.29 22.27 -9.80
N ASN A 450 -9.81 21.55 -10.82
CA ASN A 450 -8.54 20.81 -10.81
C ASN A 450 -8.42 19.79 -9.65
N LEU A 451 -9.52 19.42 -8.98
CA LEU A 451 -9.49 18.38 -7.93
C LEU A 451 -9.43 16.97 -8.52
N LEU A 452 -9.87 16.81 -9.77
CA LEU A 452 -9.99 15.53 -10.46
C LEU A 452 -9.41 15.62 -11.87
N THR A 453 -8.61 14.64 -12.23
CA THR A 453 -8.02 14.50 -13.56
C THR A 453 -8.50 13.19 -14.20
N TYR A 454 -8.90 13.23 -15.46
CA TYR A 454 -9.30 12.04 -16.20
C TYR A 454 -8.12 11.51 -17.01
N GLU A 455 -7.79 10.24 -16.85
CA GLU A 455 -6.57 9.66 -17.41
C GLU A 455 -6.84 8.79 -18.64
N ARG A 456 -7.75 7.83 -18.52
CA ARG A 456 -7.97 6.81 -19.56
C ARG A 456 -9.43 6.47 -19.75
N LEU A 457 -9.75 5.97 -20.93
CA LEU A 457 -11.07 5.48 -21.31
C LEU A 457 -10.98 3.98 -21.63
N TYR A 458 -11.94 3.20 -21.16
CA TYR A 458 -11.99 1.74 -21.30
C TYR A 458 -13.08 1.30 -22.26
N VAL A 459 -12.79 0.27 -23.06
CA VAL A 459 -13.76 -0.37 -23.96
C VAL A 459 -14.26 -1.69 -23.37
N ASP A 460 -13.37 -2.46 -22.74
CA ASP A 460 -13.62 -3.82 -22.25
C ASP A 460 -13.01 -4.09 -20.86
N HIS A 461 -12.78 -3.03 -20.07
CA HIS A 461 -12.14 -3.05 -18.75
C HIS A 461 -10.67 -3.51 -18.71
N GLU A 462 -10.07 -3.72 -19.89
CA GLU A 462 -8.68 -4.14 -20.00
C GLU A 462 -7.76 -2.94 -20.27
N ASP A 463 -6.73 -2.77 -19.45
CA ASP A 463 -5.74 -1.68 -19.59
C ASP A 463 -5.07 -1.68 -20.98
N ARG A 464 -4.85 -2.87 -21.56
CA ARG A 464 -4.23 -3.03 -22.89
C ARG A 464 -5.02 -2.39 -24.02
N ASN A 465 -6.34 -2.30 -23.86
CA ASN A 465 -7.27 -1.80 -24.88
C ASN A 465 -7.81 -0.40 -24.54
N SER A 466 -7.49 0.09 -23.34
CA SER A 466 -7.80 1.46 -22.94
C SER A 466 -7.04 2.48 -23.80
N VAL A 467 -7.64 3.65 -23.99
CA VAL A 467 -7.03 4.79 -24.70
C VAL A 467 -6.84 5.97 -23.75
N VAL A 468 -5.97 6.91 -24.12
CA VAL A 468 -5.83 8.18 -23.38
C VAL A 468 -7.16 8.92 -23.40
N TRP A 469 -7.52 9.52 -22.27
CA TRP A 469 -8.73 10.32 -22.18
C TRP A 469 -8.74 11.47 -23.19
N MET A 470 -9.91 11.78 -23.73
CA MET A 470 -10.13 12.87 -24.66
C MET A 470 -11.47 13.57 -24.37
N PRO A 471 -11.54 14.91 -24.47
CA PRO A 471 -12.73 15.68 -24.08
C PRO A 471 -14.01 15.29 -24.84
N GLU A 472 -13.90 14.78 -26.06
CA GLU A 472 -15.03 14.43 -26.93
C GLU A 472 -15.52 12.98 -26.73
N ALA A 473 -14.89 12.23 -25.83
CA ALA A 473 -15.27 10.85 -25.57
C ALA A 473 -16.65 10.73 -24.93
N ILE A 474 -17.40 9.69 -25.30
CA ILE A 474 -18.69 9.38 -24.71
C ILE A 474 -18.53 8.21 -23.75
N SER A 475 -18.60 8.50 -22.45
CA SER A 475 -18.66 7.48 -21.41
C SER A 475 -20.09 6.99 -21.24
N GLY A 476 -20.28 5.66 -21.20
CA GLY A 476 -21.57 5.06 -20.82
C GLY A 476 -21.92 5.28 -19.34
N VAL A 477 -20.93 5.62 -18.52
CA VAL A 477 -21.10 5.96 -17.11
C VAL A 477 -21.24 7.47 -16.96
N GLY A 478 -22.23 7.91 -16.20
CA GLY A 478 -22.23 9.21 -15.53
C GLY A 478 -21.84 9.02 -14.07
N VAL A 479 -20.80 9.68 -13.59
CA VAL A 479 -20.48 9.68 -12.15
C VAL A 479 -20.85 11.04 -11.61
N HIS A 480 -21.26 11.09 -10.35
CA HIS A 480 -21.53 12.32 -9.62
C HIS A 480 -20.73 12.30 -8.33
N PHE A 481 -19.72 13.16 -8.29
CA PHE A 481 -18.90 13.41 -7.11
C PHE A 481 -19.44 14.67 -6.42
N VAL A 482 -19.43 14.68 -5.08
CA VAL A 482 -19.75 15.88 -4.29
C VAL A 482 -18.66 16.06 -3.26
N ILE A 483 -18.28 17.31 -3.02
CA ILE A 483 -17.39 17.70 -1.93
C ILE A 483 -18.24 17.77 -0.65
N SER A 484 -18.79 16.65 -0.18
CA SER A 484 -19.48 16.63 1.11
C SER A 484 -18.51 16.11 2.17
N ASP A 485 -18.34 16.92 3.23
CA ASP A 485 -17.50 16.73 4.42
C ASP A 485 -16.00 17.09 4.30
N SER A 486 -15.52 17.52 3.11
CA SER A 486 -14.09 17.81 2.88
C SER A 486 -13.76 19.23 2.40
N LEU A 487 -14.74 20.13 2.22
CA LEU A 487 -14.47 21.52 1.82
C LEU A 487 -13.68 22.30 2.89
N PRO A 488 -14.01 22.25 4.20
CA PRO A 488 -13.18 22.86 5.23
C PRO A 488 -11.75 22.30 5.23
N SER A 489 -11.58 20.97 5.06
CA SER A 489 -10.26 20.34 4.97
C SER A 489 -9.45 20.81 3.75
N LEU A 490 -10.13 21.06 2.62
CA LEU A 490 -9.50 21.59 1.41
C LEU A 490 -9.09 23.06 1.61
N LEU A 491 -9.94 23.86 2.25
CA LEU A 491 -9.62 25.24 2.59
C LEU A 491 -8.47 25.30 3.59
N ASP A 492 -8.49 24.48 4.66
CA ASP A 492 -7.39 24.35 5.61
C ASP A 492 -6.08 23.96 4.92
N HIS A 493 -6.13 23.02 3.97
CA HIS A 493 -4.98 22.63 3.15
C HIS A 493 -4.42 23.85 2.39
N VAL A 494 -5.28 24.60 1.70
CA VAL A 494 -4.87 25.79 0.93
C VAL A 494 -4.34 26.90 1.85
N ASP A 495 -5.01 27.16 2.96
CA ASP A 495 -4.61 28.18 3.94
C ASP A 495 -3.26 27.84 4.60
N ASP A 496 -2.99 26.55 4.85
CA ASP A 496 -1.72 26.07 5.40
C ASP A 496 -0.58 26.03 4.35
N ALA A 497 -0.83 26.28 3.07
CA ALA A 497 0.15 26.09 1.99
C ALA A 497 1.43 26.93 2.17
N GLU A 498 1.32 28.20 2.56
CA GLU A 498 2.49 29.08 2.75
C GLU A 498 3.40 28.60 3.88
N MET A 499 2.82 28.20 5.00
CA MET A 499 3.60 27.69 6.14
C MET A 499 4.17 26.29 5.84
N ARG A 500 3.43 25.42 5.15
CA ARG A 500 3.97 24.13 4.67
C ARG A 500 5.13 24.35 3.71
N GLN A 501 5.03 25.32 2.82
CA GLN A 501 6.12 25.71 1.92
C GLN A 501 7.36 26.16 2.70
N ALA A 502 7.22 27.03 3.70
CA ALA A 502 8.34 27.51 4.50
C ALA A 502 9.06 26.37 5.24
N VAL A 503 8.32 25.45 5.86
CA VAL A 503 8.88 24.26 6.52
C VAL A 503 9.59 23.35 5.53
N TRP A 504 9.00 23.14 4.36
CA TRP A 504 9.60 22.32 3.29
C TRP A 504 10.88 22.94 2.76
N ASP A 505 10.92 24.26 2.54
CA ASP A 505 12.11 24.95 2.07
C ASP A 505 13.27 24.85 3.06
N GLU A 506 13.01 24.93 4.37
CA GLU A 506 14.03 24.72 5.40
C GLU A 506 14.58 23.27 5.36
N LEU A 507 13.71 22.27 5.19
CA LEU A 507 14.13 20.88 5.04
C LEU A 507 14.99 20.67 3.79
N VAL A 508 14.56 21.22 2.65
CA VAL A 508 15.29 21.14 1.38
C VAL A 508 16.64 21.85 1.45
N ASP A 509 16.71 23.01 2.10
CA ASP A 509 17.96 23.74 2.29
C ASP A 509 18.94 22.98 3.19
N GLU A 510 18.44 22.35 4.26
CA GLU A 510 19.24 21.49 5.13
C GLU A 510 19.77 20.26 4.38
N GLU A 511 18.93 19.64 3.55
CA GLU A 511 19.31 18.53 2.70
C GLU A 511 20.39 18.93 1.68
N GLN A 512 20.21 20.06 0.98
CA GLN A 512 21.20 20.61 0.06
C GLN A 512 22.54 20.86 0.76
N ARG A 513 22.51 21.42 1.98
CA ARG A 513 23.73 21.71 2.75
C ARG A 513 24.47 20.43 3.14
N LYS A 514 23.75 19.35 3.49
CA LYS A 514 24.33 18.01 3.73
C LYS A 514 24.91 17.40 2.45
N LEU A 515 24.17 17.49 1.33
CA LEU A 515 24.62 17.00 0.03
C LEU A 515 25.89 17.71 -0.42
N ASP A 516 25.96 19.03 -0.31
CA ASP A 516 27.15 19.81 -0.63
C ASP A 516 28.36 19.41 0.22
N ALA A 517 28.14 19.15 1.51
CA ALA A 517 29.19 18.66 2.40
C ALA A 517 29.68 17.27 1.98
N GLU A 518 28.78 16.37 1.61
CA GLU A 518 29.11 15.03 1.12
C GLU A 518 29.88 15.08 -0.22
N VAL A 519 29.40 15.88 -1.18
CA VAL A 519 30.06 16.11 -2.48
C VAL A 519 31.49 16.60 -2.30
N ARG A 520 31.70 17.59 -1.42
CA ARG A 520 33.04 18.12 -1.10
C ARG A 520 33.93 17.06 -0.45
N ARG A 521 33.36 16.25 0.45
CA ARG A 521 34.10 15.26 1.25
C ARG A 521 34.56 14.05 0.42
N TYR A 522 33.67 13.46 -0.36
CA TYR A 522 33.95 12.17 -1.00
C TYR A 522 34.32 12.27 -2.49
N ARG A 523 33.92 13.35 -3.18
CA ARG A 523 34.22 13.60 -4.61
C ARG A 523 33.82 12.45 -5.54
N ASP A 524 32.84 11.65 -5.14
CA ASP A 524 32.32 10.49 -5.86
C ASP A 524 30.85 10.65 -6.28
N ILE A 525 30.31 11.87 -6.15
CA ILE A 525 28.94 12.22 -6.55
C ILE A 525 28.98 12.99 -7.87
N ALA A 526 28.24 12.51 -8.86
CA ALA A 526 27.96 13.21 -10.11
C ALA A 526 26.61 13.93 -9.98
N LEU A 527 26.67 15.24 -9.73
CA LEU A 527 25.50 16.12 -9.75
C LEU A 527 25.08 16.38 -11.20
N VAL A 528 23.85 15.97 -11.56
CA VAL A 528 23.30 16.12 -12.91
C VAL A 528 22.12 17.10 -12.92
N PRO A 529 21.90 17.90 -13.98
CA PRO A 529 20.97 19.03 -13.97
C PRO A 529 19.50 18.59 -14.11
N VAL A 530 18.99 17.91 -13.09
CA VAL A 530 17.59 17.49 -12.97
C VAL A 530 17.11 17.68 -11.54
N VAL A 531 15.80 17.89 -11.40
CA VAL A 531 15.09 17.73 -10.13
C VAL A 531 15.01 16.23 -9.82
N ASP A 532 15.43 15.79 -8.64
CA ASP A 532 15.50 14.35 -8.30
C ASP A 532 14.16 13.83 -7.77
N VAL A 533 13.28 13.37 -8.67
CA VAL A 533 12.02 12.69 -8.36
C VAL A 533 11.90 11.43 -9.21
N TYR A 534 10.94 10.55 -8.89
CA TYR A 534 10.82 9.27 -9.57
C TYR A 534 10.63 9.40 -11.09
N ARG A 535 9.77 10.32 -11.56
CA ARG A 535 9.52 10.50 -13.01
C ARG A 535 10.73 11.07 -13.78
N THR A 536 11.73 11.63 -13.11
CA THR A 536 12.94 12.18 -13.76
C THR A 536 14.13 11.21 -13.75
N LEU A 537 13.99 10.00 -13.19
CA LEU A 537 15.03 8.96 -13.19
C LEU A 537 15.64 8.67 -14.58
N PRO A 538 14.84 8.55 -15.68
CA PRO A 538 15.41 8.33 -17.02
C PRO A 538 16.32 9.49 -17.45
N ARG A 539 15.87 10.72 -17.21
CA ARG A 539 16.61 11.93 -17.55
C ARG A 539 17.88 12.06 -16.71
N LYS A 540 17.81 11.71 -15.42
CA LYS A 540 18.96 11.65 -14.51
C LYS A 540 20.06 10.74 -15.08
N LEU A 541 19.67 9.56 -15.57
CA LEU A 541 20.61 8.61 -16.17
C LEU A 541 21.18 9.11 -17.51
N LEU A 542 20.36 9.68 -18.39
CA LEU A 542 20.83 10.26 -19.66
C LEU A 542 21.85 11.40 -19.44
N HIS A 543 21.60 12.28 -18.47
CA HIS A 543 22.55 13.35 -18.13
C HIS A 543 23.85 12.79 -17.54
N PHE A 544 23.81 11.66 -16.84
CA PHE A 544 25.03 11.00 -16.38
C PHE A 544 25.82 10.38 -17.55
N PHE A 545 25.16 9.75 -18.51
CA PHE A 545 25.83 9.24 -19.71
C PHE A 545 26.48 10.37 -20.54
N ASP A 546 25.79 11.50 -20.67
CA ASP A 546 26.33 12.72 -21.26
C ASP A 546 27.52 13.27 -20.46
N HIS A 547 27.46 13.26 -19.13
CA HIS A 547 28.59 13.63 -18.27
C HIS A 547 29.83 12.75 -18.52
N LEU A 548 29.65 11.44 -18.67
CA LEU A 548 30.74 10.51 -19.00
C LEU A 548 31.34 10.81 -20.38
N LEU A 549 30.49 11.11 -21.37
CA LEU A 549 30.90 11.50 -22.72
C LEU A 549 31.69 12.81 -22.72
N GLN A 550 31.17 13.87 -22.10
CA GLN A 550 31.79 15.20 -22.06
C GLN A 550 33.15 15.18 -21.35
N ARG A 551 33.28 14.38 -20.28
CA ARG A 551 34.55 14.21 -19.56
C ARG A 551 35.51 13.22 -20.22
N SER A 552 35.14 12.64 -21.37
CA SER A 552 35.95 11.65 -22.09
C SER A 552 36.40 10.51 -21.19
N ILE A 553 35.52 10.01 -20.31
CA ILE A 553 35.85 8.90 -19.41
C ILE A 553 35.98 7.63 -20.25
N GLU A 554 37.14 6.97 -20.16
CA GLU A 554 37.40 5.69 -20.82
C GLU A 554 36.91 4.52 -19.96
N PHE A 555 36.12 3.64 -20.57
CA PHE A 555 35.61 2.40 -19.98
C PHE A 555 35.10 1.49 -21.10
N ASP A 556 35.22 0.17 -20.93
CA ASP A 556 34.62 -0.81 -21.86
C ASP A 556 33.16 -1.13 -21.50
N TYR A 557 32.87 -1.16 -20.19
CA TYR A 557 31.56 -1.50 -19.64
C TYR A 557 31.17 -0.56 -18.50
N LEU A 558 29.89 -0.22 -18.43
CA LEU A 558 29.26 0.51 -17.33
C LEU A 558 28.36 -0.46 -16.56
N VAL A 559 28.47 -0.44 -15.23
CA VAL A 559 27.55 -1.16 -14.33
C VAL A 559 26.64 -0.12 -13.68
N LYS A 560 25.34 -0.22 -13.91
CA LYS A 560 24.32 0.53 -13.15
C LYS A 560 23.83 -0.36 -12.03
N ALA A 561 23.64 0.22 -10.84
CA ALA A 561 22.99 -0.42 -9.71
C ALA A 561 22.21 0.62 -8.91
N ASP A 562 21.13 0.18 -8.25
CA ASP A 562 20.43 1.00 -7.27
C ASP A 562 21.23 1.08 -5.96
N ASP A 563 20.98 2.13 -5.16
CA ASP A 563 21.66 2.35 -3.88
C ASP A 563 21.19 1.42 -2.75
N ASP A 564 20.15 0.63 -3.01
CA ASP A 564 19.67 -0.48 -2.19
C ASP A 564 20.19 -1.85 -2.67
N SER A 565 21.16 -1.85 -3.60
CA SER A 565 21.71 -3.05 -4.19
C SER A 565 23.20 -3.26 -3.83
N LEU A 566 23.58 -4.52 -3.67
CA LEU A 566 24.94 -4.98 -3.45
C LEU A 566 25.40 -5.77 -4.67
N VAL A 567 26.57 -5.41 -5.23
CA VAL A 567 27.11 -6.00 -6.46
C VAL A 567 28.48 -6.66 -6.25
N ASP A 568 28.66 -7.89 -6.74
CA ASP A 568 29.97 -8.55 -6.84
C ASP A 568 30.75 -8.03 -8.06
N LEU A 569 31.35 -6.85 -7.92
CA LEU A 569 32.12 -6.19 -8.97
C LEU A 569 33.28 -7.05 -9.51
N LEU A 570 33.92 -7.87 -8.66
CA LEU A 570 34.99 -8.77 -9.09
C LEU A 570 34.44 -9.92 -9.92
N GLY A 571 33.31 -10.50 -9.50
CA GLY A 571 32.57 -11.50 -10.25
C GLY A 571 32.19 -10.98 -11.65
N LEU A 572 31.63 -9.78 -11.72
CA LEU A 572 31.28 -9.15 -13.00
C LEU A 572 32.50 -8.92 -13.88
N ARG A 573 33.54 -8.26 -13.37
CA ARG A 573 34.77 -7.97 -14.14
C ARG A 573 35.40 -9.22 -14.76
N ASN A 574 35.36 -10.35 -14.06
CA ASN A 574 35.97 -11.58 -14.55
C ASN A 574 35.12 -12.28 -15.63
N ASN A 575 33.83 -11.95 -15.72
CA ASN A 575 32.86 -12.63 -16.58
C ASN A 575 32.27 -11.75 -17.69
N VAL A 576 32.56 -10.44 -17.71
CA VAL A 576 32.15 -9.59 -18.84
C VAL A 576 32.70 -10.13 -20.16
N PRO A 577 31.92 -10.06 -21.25
CA PRO A 577 32.39 -10.55 -22.55
C PRO A 577 33.67 -9.83 -23.00
N LYS A 578 34.69 -10.60 -23.39
CA LYS A 578 36.01 -10.04 -23.74
C LYS A 578 36.12 -9.51 -25.18
N LYS A 579 35.08 -9.69 -26.00
CA LYS A 579 35.06 -9.18 -27.38
C LYS A 579 34.76 -7.68 -27.35
N LYS A 580 35.69 -6.87 -27.85
CA LYS A 580 35.49 -5.42 -28.06
C LYS A 580 34.36 -5.20 -29.08
N GLN A 581 33.63 -4.09 -28.95
CA GLN A 581 32.64 -3.60 -29.92
C GLN A 581 31.38 -4.46 -30.12
N GLN A 582 30.85 -5.05 -29.06
CA GLN A 582 29.50 -5.59 -29.11
C GLN A 582 28.56 -4.69 -28.32
N ASN A 583 27.43 -4.32 -28.93
CA ASN A 583 26.31 -3.62 -28.28
C ASN A 583 25.66 -4.52 -27.22
N ILE A 584 26.39 -4.82 -26.15
CA ILE A 584 25.98 -5.76 -25.09
C ILE A 584 25.17 -5.01 -24.04
N TRP A 585 24.06 -5.63 -23.68
CA TRP A 585 23.31 -5.34 -22.46
C TRP A 585 23.11 -6.65 -21.69
N TRP A 586 23.63 -6.72 -20.46
CA TRP A 586 23.68 -7.96 -19.68
C TRP A 586 23.02 -7.77 -18.32
N SER A 587 21.99 -8.57 -18.05
CA SER A 587 21.25 -8.65 -16.79
C SER A 587 20.26 -9.84 -16.85
N THR A 588 19.26 -9.84 -15.97
CA THR A 588 17.98 -10.52 -16.18
C THR A 588 17.01 -9.57 -16.86
N PHE A 589 16.30 -10.05 -17.88
CA PHE A 589 15.34 -9.24 -18.64
C PHE A 589 13.91 -9.62 -18.34
N ARG A 590 13.04 -8.61 -18.30
CA ARG A 590 11.59 -8.76 -18.38
C ARG A 590 11.17 -8.60 -19.83
N GLU A 591 10.34 -9.51 -20.32
CA GLU A 591 9.82 -9.52 -21.68
C GLU A 591 8.30 -9.60 -21.64
N ASN A 592 7.63 -9.00 -22.64
CA ASN A 592 6.17 -8.95 -22.74
C ASN A 592 5.48 -8.46 -21.46
N TRP A 593 6.13 -7.55 -20.74
CA TRP A 593 5.61 -7.02 -19.48
C TRP A 593 4.45 -6.06 -19.77
N PRO A 594 3.26 -6.27 -19.18
CA PRO A 594 2.13 -5.39 -19.39
C PRO A 594 2.41 -3.95 -18.95
N VAL A 595 1.88 -3.01 -19.70
CA VAL A 595 1.95 -1.58 -19.36
C VAL A 595 0.93 -1.30 -18.27
N ILE A 596 1.43 -1.02 -17.06
CA ILE A 596 0.61 -0.58 -15.93
C ILE A 596 0.20 0.88 -16.18
N ARG A 597 -1.05 1.22 -15.86
CA ARG A 597 -1.64 2.52 -16.20
C ARG A 597 -1.86 3.46 -15.00
N TYR A 598 -1.43 3.07 -13.81
CA TYR A 598 -1.67 3.78 -12.55
C TYR A 598 -0.51 3.58 -11.57
N GLY A 599 -0.43 4.45 -10.57
CA GLY A 599 0.53 4.39 -9.48
C GLY A 599 1.97 4.69 -9.91
N LYS A 600 2.90 4.30 -9.03
CA LYS A 600 4.36 4.50 -9.24
C LYS A 600 4.83 4.04 -10.61
N TRP A 601 4.32 2.91 -11.08
CA TRP A 601 4.72 2.30 -12.35
C TRP A 601 3.74 2.60 -13.50
N GLY A 602 2.81 3.53 -13.29
CA GLY A 602 1.84 3.95 -14.29
C GLY A 602 2.51 4.65 -15.46
N GLU A 603 2.14 4.29 -16.68
CA GLU A 603 2.61 4.90 -17.91
C GLU A 603 1.41 5.31 -18.78
N SER A 604 1.22 6.61 -18.94
CA SER A 604 0.10 7.18 -19.68
C SER A 604 0.40 7.35 -21.18
N THR A 605 1.66 7.56 -21.55
CA THR A 605 2.06 7.99 -22.90
C THR A 605 2.45 6.84 -23.83
N TYR A 606 2.97 5.74 -23.29
CA TYR A 606 3.37 4.58 -24.09
C TYR A 606 2.16 3.83 -24.66
N ARG A 607 2.13 3.71 -25.99
CA ARG A 607 0.92 3.28 -26.73
C ARG A 607 0.74 1.77 -26.85
N ALA A 608 1.82 1.00 -26.85
CA ALA A 608 1.71 -0.45 -26.97
C ALA A 608 1.20 -1.06 -25.64
N PRO A 609 0.57 -2.25 -25.68
CA PRO A 609 0.06 -2.89 -24.46
C PRO A 609 1.15 -3.55 -23.60
N VAL A 610 2.33 -3.79 -24.18
CA VAL A 610 3.48 -4.42 -23.51
C VAL A 610 4.77 -3.67 -23.86
N TYR A 611 5.70 -3.64 -22.92
CA TYR A 611 7.03 -3.08 -23.15
C TYR A 611 7.94 -4.03 -23.95
N PRO A 612 8.91 -3.50 -24.72
CA PRO A 612 10.02 -4.30 -25.22
C PRO A 612 10.85 -4.86 -24.06
N ALA A 613 11.80 -5.75 -24.35
CA ALA A 613 12.68 -6.29 -23.33
C ALA A 613 13.44 -5.18 -22.57
N PHE A 614 13.38 -5.20 -21.25
CA PHE A 614 14.14 -4.28 -20.39
C PHE A 614 14.79 -5.05 -19.24
N ALA A 615 15.98 -4.59 -18.84
CA ALA A 615 16.70 -5.18 -17.72
C ALA A 615 16.00 -4.90 -16.39
N CYS A 616 16.14 -5.77 -15.40
CA CYS A 616 15.71 -5.46 -14.05
C CYS A 616 16.42 -4.22 -13.49
N GLY A 617 15.66 -3.30 -12.87
CA GLY A 617 16.19 -2.03 -12.34
C GLY A 617 17.32 -2.18 -11.32
N SER A 618 17.35 -3.27 -10.55
CA SER A 618 18.33 -3.48 -9.48
C SER A 618 19.79 -3.31 -9.90
N ALA A 619 20.20 -3.95 -11.00
CA ALA A 619 21.51 -3.75 -11.61
C ALA A 619 21.60 -4.35 -13.03
N TYR A 620 22.45 -3.76 -13.87
CA TYR A 620 22.78 -4.27 -15.22
C TYR A 620 24.11 -3.74 -15.74
N VAL A 621 24.65 -4.41 -16.77
CA VAL A 621 25.87 -4.02 -17.48
C VAL A 621 25.56 -3.55 -18.90
N LEU A 622 26.15 -2.42 -19.29
CA LEU A 622 26.09 -1.86 -20.65
C LEU A 622 27.49 -1.76 -21.24
N SER A 623 27.63 -2.10 -22.51
CA SER A 623 28.81 -1.75 -23.32
C SER A 623 28.93 -0.24 -23.53
N ARG A 624 30.16 0.25 -23.71
CA ARG A 624 30.47 1.66 -23.98
C ARG A 624 29.63 2.23 -25.12
N GLU A 625 29.50 1.49 -26.21
CA GLU A 625 28.84 1.91 -27.45
C GLU A 625 27.37 2.26 -27.22
N LEU A 626 26.67 1.46 -26.40
CA LEU A 626 25.29 1.74 -26.01
C LEU A 626 25.20 3.01 -25.15
N VAL A 627 26.11 3.16 -24.16
CA VAL A 627 26.15 4.36 -23.31
C VAL A 627 26.41 5.61 -24.14
N LEU A 628 27.33 5.57 -25.10
CA LEU A 628 27.62 6.69 -25.99
C LEU A 628 26.46 7.00 -26.94
N TRP A 629 25.76 5.97 -27.44
CA TRP A 629 24.57 6.17 -28.25
C TRP A 629 23.46 6.88 -27.45
N LEU A 630 23.20 6.44 -26.22
CA LEU A 630 22.23 7.09 -25.32
C LEU A 630 22.60 8.53 -25.00
N ALA A 631 23.88 8.78 -24.67
CA ALA A 631 24.39 10.13 -24.39
C ALA A 631 24.19 11.09 -25.57
N ARG A 632 24.57 10.65 -26.79
CA ARG A 632 24.46 11.46 -28.01
C ARG A 632 23.02 11.78 -28.40
N ASN A 633 22.09 10.88 -28.09
CA ASN A 633 20.69 11.01 -28.45
C ASN A 633 19.80 11.54 -27.31
N LYS A 634 20.36 11.92 -26.16
CA LYS A 634 19.61 12.28 -24.94
C LYS A 634 18.44 13.26 -25.17
N ASN A 635 18.55 14.19 -26.12
CA ASN A 635 17.54 15.21 -26.40
C ASN A 635 16.37 14.70 -27.26
N TYR A 636 16.51 13.54 -27.89
CA TYR A 636 15.51 12.89 -28.73
C TYR A 636 14.80 11.73 -28.02
N LEU A 637 15.26 11.37 -26.82
CA LEU A 637 14.77 10.23 -26.06
C LEU A 637 13.71 10.69 -25.05
N HIS A 638 12.45 10.30 -25.28
CA HIS A 638 11.33 10.58 -24.38
C HIS A 638 11.48 9.83 -23.06
N SER A 639 11.21 10.49 -21.93
CA SER A 639 11.22 9.86 -20.60
C SER A 639 9.93 9.10 -20.36
N TYR A 640 10.01 7.79 -20.10
CA TYR A 640 8.89 6.94 -19.71
C TYR A 640 8.94 6.67 -18.19
N GLN A 641 7.94 5.96 -17.66
CA GLN A 641 7.96 5.53 -16.26
C GLN A 641 9.20 4.66 -15.99
N GLY A 642 10.02 5.06 -15.01
CA GLY A 642 11.24 4.34 -14.65
C GLY A 642 12.37 4.39 -15.69
N GLU A 643 13.62 4.37 -15.21
CA GLU A 643 14.79 4.37 -16.09
C GLU A 643 14.96 3.03 -16.81
N ASP A 644 14.58 1.91 -16.18
CA ASP A 644 14.72 0.57 -16.71
C ASP A 644 13.84 0.36 -17.95
N VAL A 645 12.55 0.69 -17.86
CA VAL A 645 11.60 0.65 -18.98
C VAL A 645 11.99 1.65 -20.07
N SER A 646 12.38 2.88 -19.69
CA SER A 646 12.87 3.87 -20.64
C SER A 646 14.06 3.34 -21.46
N MET A 647 15.04 2.72 -20.80
CA MET A 647 16.19 2.09 -21.43
C MET A 647 15.77 0.96 -22.40
N GLY A 648 14.78 0.14 -22.02
CA GLY A 648 14.24 -0.90 -22.89
C GLY A 648 13.65 -0.34 -24.19
N ILE A 649 12.85 0.73 -24.06
CA ILE A 649 12.21 1.40 -25.21
C ILE A 649 13.27 2.06 -26.11
N TRP A 650 14.23 2.79 -25.54
CA TRP A 650 15.25 3.47 -26.32
C TRP A 650 16.18 2.49 -27.04
N LEU A 651 16.63 1.44 -26.35
CA LEU A 651 17.59 0.50 -26.91
C LEU A 651 16.95 -0.47 -27.91
N ALA A 652 15.62 -0.61 -27.93
CA ALA A 652 14.93 -1.35 -29.00
C ALA A 652 15.28 -0.82 -30.40
N ALA A 653 15.59 0.48 -30.54
CA ALA A 653 15.97 1.10 -31.81
C ALA A 653 17.34 0.66 -32.35
N VAL A 654 18.23 0.14 -31.50
CA VAL A 654 19.60 -0.27 -31.87
C VAL A 654 19.86 -1.76 -31.69
N SER A 655 18.82 -2.52 -31.34
CA SER A 655 18.82 -3.99 -31.23
C SER A 655 20.08 -4.54 -30.53
N PRO A 656 20.34 -4.19 -29.26
CA PRO A 656 21.49 -4.69 -28.53
C PRO A 656 21.48 -6.21 -28.42
N ARG A 657 22.65 -6.81 -28.30
CA ARG A 657 22.79 -8.20 -27.90
C ARG A 657 22.45 -8.33 -26.42
N LEU A 658 21.24 -8.79 -26.15
CA LEU A 658 20.77 -9.11 -24.80
C LEU A 658 21.45 -10.40 -24.31
N ILE A 659 22.18 -10.31 -23.21
CA ILE A 659 22.66 -11.49 -22.48
C ILE A 659 21.72 -11.65 -21.30
N ASN A 660 20.73 -12.54 -21.41
CA ASN A 660 19.78 -12.83 -20.34
C ASN A 660 20.32 -13.92 -19.41
N ASP A 661 20.60 -13.58 -18.15
CA ASP A 661 21.24 -14.47 -17.18
C ASP A 661 20.48 -14.51 -15.83
N PRO A 662 19.28 -15.11 -15.80
CA PRO A 662 18.42 -15.17 -14.61
C PRO A 662 18.97 -16.04 -13.47
N ARG A 663 20.03 -16.81 -13.73
CA ARG A 663 20.68 -17.65 -12.70
C ARG A 663 21.64 -16.82 -11.86
N ASN A 664 22.32 -15.87 -12.46
CA ASN A 664 23.34 -15.09 -11.77
C ASN A 664 22.88 -13.68 -11.40
N TRP A 665 21.76 -13.18 -11.93
CA TRP A 665 21.23 -11.85 -11.60
C TRP A 665 19.92 -11.95 -10.82
N SER A 666 19.75 -11.10 -9.79
CA SER A 666 18.51 -10.99 -9.01
C SER A 666 17.81 -9.65 -9.21
N CYS A 667 16.50 -9.72 -9.40
CA CYS A 667 15.62 -8.55 -9.52
C CYS A 667 14.94 -8.18 -8.18
N SER A 668 15.22 -8.89 -7.09
CA SER A 668 14.49 -8.73 -5.82
C SER A 668 15.36 -9.08 -4.61
N TYR A 669 14.79 -8.95 -3.40
CA TYR A 669 15.42 -9.37 -2.15
C TYR A 669 15.92 -10.83 -2.15
N GLY A 670 15.17 -11.72 -2.81
CA GLY A 670 15.47 -13.14 -2.90
C GLY A 670 16.64 -13.44 -3.83
N CYS A 671 17.46 -14.42 -3.47
CA CYS A 671 18.50 -14.93 -4.36
C CYS A 671 17.94 -15.98 -5.33
N PRO A 672 18.56 -16.15 -6.51
CA PRO A 672 18.21 -17.25 -7.41
C PRO A 672 18.40 -18.60 -6.73
N ASP A 673 17.43 -19.52 -6.91
CA ASP A 673 17.44 -20.83 -6.27
C ASP A 673 18.70 -21.63 -6.60
N GLY A 674 19.38 -22.14 -5.57
CA GLY A 674 20.58 -22.96 -5.71
C GLY A 674 21.86 -22.18 -6.07
N VAL A 675 21.83 -20.84 -6.10
CA VAL A 675 23.00 -20.01 -6.43
C VAL A 675 23.47 -19.26 -5.19
N SER A 676 24.63 -19.64 -4.67
CA SER A 676 25.22 -18.99 -3.48
C SER A 676 25.96 -17.67 -3.79
N ARG A 677 26.23 -17.40 -5.07
CA ARG A 677 27.01 -16.23 -5.49
C ARG A 677 26.47 -15.62 -6.79
N PRO A 678 25.26 -15.03 -6.76
CA PRO A 678 24.81 -14.17 -7.86
C PRO A 678 25.74 -12.95 -8.00
N TYR A 679 25.62 -12.21 -9.10
CA TYR A 679 26.32 -10.95 -9.33
C TYR A 679 25.76 -9.80 -8.51
N ASN A 680 24.48 -9.87 -8.08
CA ASN A 680 23.87 -8.85 -7.24
C ASN A 680 22.83 -9.41 -6.27
N ARG A 681 22.50 -8.60 -5.26
CA ARG A 681 21.34 -8.75 -4.37
C ARG A 681 20.74 -7.37 -4.13
N ALA A 682 19.42 -7.25 -4.23
CA ALA A 682 18.72 -5.96 -4.27
C ALA A 682 17.78 -5.76 -3.08
N GLN A 683 17.18 -4.57 -2.96
CA GLN A 683 16.17 -4.24 -1.95
C GLN A 683 16.67 -4.40 -0.51
N LEU A 684 17.93 -4.06 -0.27
CA LEU A 684 18.58 -4.16 1.03
C LEU A 684 18.53 -2.82 1.77
N SER A 685 18.27 -2.86 3.07
CA SER A 685 18.53 -1.73 3.96
C SER A 685 20.03 -1.48 4.12
N PRO A 686 20.47 -0.27 4.54
CA PRO A 686 21.89 0.02 4.81
C PRO A 686 22.54 -0.96 5.78
N GLN A 687 21.83 -1.41 6.81
CA GLN A 687 22.33 -2.41 7.76
C GLN A 687 22.47 -3.79 7.11
N GLU A 688 21.53 -4.19 6.26
CA GLU A 688 21.61 -5.46 5.53
C GLU A 688 22.75 -5.45 4.51
N VAL A 689 22.98 -4.35 3.78
CA VAL A 689 24.13 -4.22 2.87
C VAL A 689 25.44 -4.51 3.61
N ARG A 690 25.63 -3.94 4.81
CA ARG A 690 26.80 -4.19 5.66
C ARG A 690 26.90 -5.64 6.13
N SER A 691 25.79 -6.20 6.61
CA SER A 691 25.71 -7.57 7.12
C SER A 691 25.96 -8.63 6.03
N VAL A 692 25.33 -8.47 4.87
CA VAL A 692 25.52 -9.34 3.70
C VAL A 692 26.95 -9.21 3.19
N TRP A 693 27.51 -7.99 3.14
CA TRP A 693 28.91 -7.80 2.73
C TRP A 693 29.91 -8.45 3.68
N ALA A 694 29.69 -8.38 4.99
CA ALA A 694 30.52 -9.06 5.98
C ALA A 694 30.52 -10.59 5.75
N THR A 695 29.33 -11.15 5.51
CA THR A 695 29.15 -12.57 5.13
C THR A 695 29.88 -12.90 3.83
N PHE A 696 29.74 -12.06 2.81
CA PHE A 696 30.41 -12.23 1.53
C PHE A 696 31.93 -12.21 1.65
N LYS A 697 32.50 -11.30 2.45
CA LYS A 697 33.95 -11.25 2.68
C LYS A 697 34.49 -12.57 3.26
N LYS A 698 33.75 -13.18 4.19
CA LYS A 698 34.13 -14.42 4.88
C LYS A 698 33.87 -15.69 4.07
N HIS A 699 32.71 -15.79 3.42
CA HIS A 699 32.23 -17.03 2.83
C HIS A 699 32.16 -17.02 1.31
N LYS A 700 32.40 -15.87 0.66
CA LYS A 700 32.21 -15.64 -0.79
C LYS A 700 30.78 -15.97 -1.25
N LYS A 701 29.83 -15.73 -0.35
CA LYS A 701 28.40 -15.96 -0.52
C LYS A 701 27.63 -14.66 -0.36
N LEU A 702 26.89 -14.27 -1.40
CA LEU A 702 25.87 -13.21 -1.30
C LEU A 702 24.52 -13.78 -0.83
N CYS A 703 24.42 -15.12 -0.93
CA CYS A 703 23.34 -16.00 -0.58
C CYS A 703 23.99 -17.27 0.02
#